data_AF-A0A8H5QC04-F1
#
_entry.id   AF-A0A8H5QC04-F1
#
_cell.length_a   1.000
_cell.length_b   1.000
_cell.length_c   1.000
_cell.angle_alpha   90.00
_cell.angle_beta   90.00
_cell.angle_gamma   90.00
#
_symmetry.space_group_name_H-M   'P 1'
#
loop_
_entity.id
_entity.type
_entity.pdbx_description
1 polymer ?
#
loop_
_entity_poly.entity_id
_entity_poly.type
_entity_poly.pdbx_seq_one_letter_code
_entity_poly.pdbx_strand_id
1 'polypeptide(L)'
;MDTDPTNNSDMEFDSDLENTRPPSVFNTNKHQLSDIETDLTSQSGAESESESYICNLSPDYFLQIEDESDDDDADQTAFSAATLKQLDGIERRWKAYCDFTNRNPRDCLHNLDYQKTKGFFTWICIQKTGFLYKLTQKHGLTAQRRENRCMTIENLEKQAKTTISTTKKRFRIGEHRIYALLFLLLIAPSGSRPQALLLLRYGDLELSLARDPEGGPHRILIRFKLCFTKTFLGEKEVLLLSPHTLLLGLIFRHKAFEAPTLTSPEHLSKLDIHPDEDELPLPLKKCMDETFVFQDTDKTAVKGFILSSNKQITYGMISKWTKDIGVFAGFMFTVILYTLRYNSANEFDNSPNISDGLRNLLLQHANSNTFRKHYLGRVVSVDTMAVVRRTKQQNALLRQACSIGYSASTRRPTHLTAEQSAAVDGDPEIQKLLHQRQELRKVAKGSPKAREKIENITKALQSLRVKLRRELKQKYRQGWSRKQAVVDIERQLAGQTFEESPVSLSHESSYSAQEQHPAQKRLFEALTAPVADTLEGEYQRRNNAVLAVMAYCPVQESPLPRTRNQAMANKDMSALMLNTAGNEPQPMNDIGTAIASVFVTNRDERSPVDNGLEIQKILRQRENLRQDVKRQAIS
;
A
#
# COMPACT_ATOMS: atom_id res chain seq x y z
N MET A 1 -53.04 24.24 34.07
CA MET A 1 -53.26 24.17 35.52
C MET A 1 -51.92 24.45 36.17
N ASP A 2 -51.40 25.65 35.94
CA ASP A 2 -51.80 26.92 36.60
C ASP A 2 -51.03 27.00 37.92
N THR A 3 -50.25 28.04 38.23
CA THR A 3 -50.24 29.42 37.73
C THR A 3 -48.98 30.06 38.32
N ASP A 4 -48.25 30.79 37.49
CA ASP A 4 -47.52 31.99 37.93
C ASP A 4 -48.57 33.08 38.25
N PRO A 5 -48.31 34.04 39.15
CA PRO A 5 -48.29 35.41 38.62
C PRO A 5 -47.40 36.45 39.34
N THR A 6 -46.88 37.36 38.49
CA THR A 6 -46.81 38.85 38.62
C THR A 6 -45.80 39.46 39.60
N ASN A 7 -45.13 40.60 39.32
CA ASN A 7 -45.37 41.65 38.33
C ASN A 7 -44.11 42.55 38.15
N ASN A 8 -43.76 42.78 36.88
CA ASN A 8 -43.47 44.05 36.19
C ASN A 8 -43.21 45.35 36.98
N SER A 9 -42.19 46.10 36.50
CA SER A 9 -42.42 47.48 36.05
C SER A 9 -41.60 47.80 34.80
N ASP A 10 -42.35 48.27 33.80
CA ASP A 10 -42.02 48.55 32.41
C ASP A 10 -41.19 49.83 32.22
N MET A 11 -40.42 49.89 31.14
CA MET A 11 -40.44 51.04 30.22
C MET A 11 -40.10 50.58 28.79
N GLU A 12 -41.13 50.53 27.96
CA GLU A 12 -41.09 50.43 26.50
C GLU A 12 -40.67 51.77 25.86
N PHE A 13 -39.90 51.74 24.76
CA PHE A 13 -40.38 52.24 23.46
C PHE A 13 -39.45 51.85 22.27
N ASP A 14 -40.09 51.22 21.29
CA ASP A 14 -39.79 50.85 19.89
C ASP A 14 -38.70 51.56 19.06
N SER A 15 -37.99 50.81 18.21
CA SER A 15 -38.40 50.56 16.80
C SER A 15 -37.32 49.88 15.94
N ASP A 16 -37.81 49.17 14.93
CA ASP A 16 -37.24 48.09 14.12
C ASP A 16 -36.17 48.42 13.04
N LEU A 17 -35.49 47.32 12.66
CA LEU A 17 -35.00 46.89 11.32
C LEU A 17 -33.79 47.54 10.58
N GLU A 18 -32.82 46.64 10.32
CA GLU A 18 -31.96 46.47 9.13
C GLU A 18 -30.94 47.56 8.71
N ASN A 19 -29.64 47.28 8.91
CA ASN A 19 -28.70 47.10 7.78
C ASN A 19 -27.35 46.44 8.14
N THR A 20 -27.12 45.27 7.55
CA THR A 20 -25.89 44.73 6.94
C THR A 20 -24.49 44.98 7.58
N ARG A 21 -23.95 43.93 8.23
CA ARG A 21 -22.50 43.65 8.21
C ARG A 21 -22.25 42.12 8.25
N PRO A 22 -21.49 41.53 7.30
CA PRO A 22 -21.27 40.08 7.26
C PRO A 22 -20.28 39.62 8.34
N PRO A 23 -20.41 38.40 8.89
CA PRO A 23 -19.52 37.89 9.92
C PRO A 23 -18.15 37.50 9.35
N SER A 24 -17.13 38.08 9.97
CA SER A 24 -15.69 37.84 9.90
C SER A 24 -15.25 36.42 9.49
N VAL A 25 -14.68 36.31 8.30
CA VAL A 25 -13.89 35.17 7.81
C VAL A 25 -12.42 35.43 8.13
N PHE A 26 -11.90 34.96 9.26
CA PHE A 26 -10.48 34.60 9.43
C PHE A 26 -10.35 33.80 10.73
N ASN A 27 -10.40 32.47 10.63
CA ASN A 27 -9.87 31.59 11.68
C ASN A 27 -8.61 30.93 11.11
N THR A 28 -7.47 31.34 11.65
CA THR A 28 -6.12 31.01 11.22
C THR A 28 -5.79 29.55 11.52
N ASN A 29 -6.00 28.68 10.53
CA ASN A 29 -5.34 27.37 10.48
C ASN A 29 -4.50 27.29 9.20
N LYS A 30 -3.19 27.53 9.35
CA LYS A 30 -2.18 27.44 8.27
C LYS A 30 -2.27 26.07 7.59
N HIS A 31 -2.82 26.04 6.38
CA HIS A 31 -2.80 24.91 5.48
C HIS A 31 -1.36 24.69 4.95
N GLN A 32 -0.52 24.02 5.74
CA GLN A 32 0.71 23.42 5.20
C GLN A 32 0.33 22.19 4.37
N LEU A 33 0.56 22.30 3.06
CA LEU A 33 0.48 21.23 2.07
C LEU A 33 1.44 20.09 2.45
N SER A 34 0.90 18.88 2.41
CA SER A 34 1.64 17.64 2.58
C SER A 34 2.19 17.14 1.27
N ASP A 35 3.38 16.55 1.31
CA ASP A 35 3.96 15.69 0.26
C ASP A 35 3.03 14.49 -0.02
N ILE A 36 2.01 14.71 -0.84
CA ILE A 36 1.33 13.66 -1.57
C ILE A 36 1.86 13.79 -2.99
N GLU A 37 2.71 12.84 -3.40
CA GLU A 37 3.02 12.60 -4.82
C GLU A 37 1.69 12.45 -5.56
N THR A 38 1.26 13.56 -6.16
CA THR A 38 0.19 13.54 -7.13
C THR A 38 0.85 13.06 -8.41
N ASP A 39 0.54 11.82 -8.79
CA ASP A 39 0.93 11.23 -10.06
C ASP A 39 0.39 12.11 -11.21
N LEU A 40 1.23 13.01 -11.70
CA LEU A 40 0.91 13.93 -12.81
C LEU A 40 1.20 13.32 -14.18
N THR A 41 1.43 12.01 -14.28
CA THR A 41 1.74 11.36 -15.58
C THR A 41 0.51 11.14 -16.47
N SER A 42 -0.70 11.53 -16.02
CA SER A 42 -1.92 11.31 -16.82
C SER A 42 -2.90 12.49 -16.80
N GLN A 43 -2.47 13.69 -17.14
CA GLN A 43 -3.38 14.75 -17.64
C GLN A 43 -2.68 15.60 -18.71
N SER A 44 -2.88 15.27 -19.98
CA SER A 44 -2.68 16.20 -21.09
C SER A 44 -3.99 16.93 -21.35
N GLY A 45 -3.99 18.25 -21.21
CA GLY A 45 -5.04 19.13 -21.73
C GLY A 45 -6.00 19.69 -20.68
N ALA A 46 -5.62 20.83 -20.08
CA ALA A 46 -6.52 21.86 -19.59
C ALA A 46 -5.72 23.10 -19.15
N GLU A 47 -5.02 23.75 -20.10
CA GLU A 47 -4.54 25.13 -19.93
C GLU A 47 -5.48 26.03 -20.74
N SER A 48 -6.61 26.43 -20.13
CA SER A 48 -7.35 27.67 -20.42
C SER A 48 -8.51 27.76 -19.44
N GLU A 49 -8.82 28.97 -18.94
CA GLU A 49 -9.96 29.34 -18.05
C GLU A 49 -9.67 29.39 -16.52
N SER A 50 -8.47 29.80 -16.12
CA SER A 50 -8.13 30.02 -14.69
C SER A 50 -8.37 31.45 -14.15
N GLU A 51 -8.73 32.44 -14.97
CA GLU A 51 -8.63 33.86 -14.55
C GLU A 51 -9.73 34.39 -13.62
N SER A 52 -10.90 33.75 -13.46
CA SER A 52 -12.06 34.44 -12.88
C SER A 52 -12.26 34.38 -11.35
N TYR A 53 -11.31 33.86 -10.56
CA TYR A 53 -11.53 33.64 -9.10
C TYR A 53 -10.55 34.37 -8.17
N ILE A 54 -9.69 35.25 -8.71
CA ILE A 54 -8.61 35.90 -7.96
C ILE A 54 -9.05 37.22 -7.29
N CYS A 55 -10.22 37.78 -7.62
CA CYS A 55 -10.54 39.18 -7.33
C CYS A 55 -10.83 39.57 -5.86
N ASN A 56 -10.58 38.73 -4.85
CA ASN A 56 -10.98 39.03 -3.46
C ASN A 56 -9.85 39.02 -2.40
N LEU A 57 -8.57 39.07 -2.77
CA LEU A 57 -7.46 39.20 -1.79
C LEU A 57 -6.52 40.36 -2.18
N SER A 58 -6.27 41.28 -1.23
CA SER A 58 -5.45 42.49 -1.45
C SER A 58 -3.94 42.15 -1.55
N PRO A 59 -3.18 42.81 -2.45
CA PRO A 59 -1.71 42.75 -2.49
C PRO A 59 -1.02 43.04 -1.15
N ASP A 60 -1.60 43.90 -0.31
CA ASP A 60 -1.02 44.33 0.97
C ASP A 60 -0.81 43.19 1.96
N TYR A 61 -1.64 42.14 1.87
CA TYR A 61 -1.51 40.93 2.68
C TYR A 61 -0.19 40.18 2.42
N PHE A 62 0.31 40.23 1.19
CA PHE A 62 1.53 39.54 0.80
C PHE A 62 2.78 40.35 1.16
N LEU A 63 2.69 41.69 1.13
CA LEU A 63 3.78 42.61 1.49
C LEU A 63 4.11 42.54 2.99
N GLN A 64 3.12 42.38 3.87
CA GLN A 64 3.36 42.26 5.32
C GLN A 64 4.12 41.00 5.74
N ILE A 65 4.13 39.97 4.90
CA ILE A 65 4.89 38.74 5.16
C ILE A 65 6.36 38.94 4.80
N GLU A 66 6.69 39.97 4.00
CA GLU A 66 8.03 40.29 3.50
C GLU A 66 8.98 40.90 4.54
N ASP A 67 8.47 41.43 5.65
CA ASP A 67 9.28 42.16 6.64
C ASP A 67 9.86 41.28 7.78
N GLU A 68 9.60 39.96 7.79
CA GLU A 68 9.97 39.08 8.91
C GLU A 68 10.95 37.96 8.52
N SER A 69 12.26 38.25 8.55
CA SER A 69 13.42 37.35 8.79
C SER A 69 14.29 36.83 7.62
N ASP A 70 15.54 36.54 8.03
CA ASP A 70 16.81 36.30 7.34
C ASP A 70 16.99 34.88 6.76
N ASP A 71 17.68 34.77 5.63
CA ASP A 71 18.08 33.51 4.96
C ASP A 71 19.50 33.65 4.38
N ASP A 72 20.33 32.63 4.56
CA ASP A 72 21.58 32.44 3.83
C ASP A 72 21.72 31.00 3.31
N ASP A 73 22.34 30.92 2.13
CA ASP A 73 22.94 29.81 1.41
C ASP A 73 22.09 28.82 0.58
N ALA A 74 22.29 28.91 -0.74
CA ALA A 74 22.08 27.82 -1.70
C ALA A 74 23.07 27.90 -2.87
N ASP A 75 23.86 26.83 -3.07
CA ASP A 75 24.83 26.71 -4.16
C ASP A 75 24.43 25.63 -5.20
N GLN A 76 24.87 25.78 -6.46
CA GLN A 76 24.25 25.21 -7.67
C GLN A 76 24.95 23.96 -8.26
N THR A 77 24.18 22.99 -8.79
CA THR A 77 24.65 21.90 -9.68
C THR A 77 23.68 21.62 -10.83
N ALA A 78 24.19 21.14 -11.98
CA ALA A 78 23.47 21.00 -13.26
C ALA A 78 22.36 19.92 -13.28
N PHE A 79 21.22 20.23 -13.93
CA PHE A 79 19.95 19.52 -13.77
C PHE A 79 19.56 18.53 -14.90
N SER A 80 18.79 17.47 -14.57
CA SER A 80 18.26 16.48 -15.53
C SER A 80 17.18 17.04 -16.48
N ALA A 81 16.88 16.39 -17.61
CA ALA A 81 15.84 16.86 -18.56
C ALA A 81 14.42 16.99 -17.96
N ALA A 82 14.06 16.11 -17.02
CA ALA A 82 12.79 16.23 -16.29
C ALA A 82 12.81 17.43 -15.34
N THR A 83 13.97 17.67 -14.72
CA THR A 83 14.20 18.82 -13.84
C THR A 83 14.20 20.13 -14.64
N LEU A 84 14.78 20.17 -15.84
CA LEU A 84 14.70 21.31 -16.76
C LEU A 84 13.25 21.65 -17.10
N LYS A 85 12.42 20.65 -17.43
CA LYS A 85 10.99 20.87 -17.67
C LYS A 85 10.24 21.41 -16.44
N GLN A 86 10.65 20.99 -15.24
CA GLN A 86 10.11 21.55 -14.00
C GLN A 86 10.56 22.99 -13.78
N LEU A 87 11.83 23.30 -14.06
CA LEU A 87 12.39 24.64 -13.99
C LEU A 87 11.70 25.59 -14.97
N ASP A 88 11.48 25.18 -16.22
CA ASP A 88 10.68 25.95 -17.20
C ASP A 88 9.26 26.21 -16.68
N GLY A 89 8.67 25.23 -16.00
CA GLY A 89 7.36 25.34 -15.37
C GLY A 89 7.36 26.29 -14.17
N ILE A 90 8.45 26.35 -13.40
CA ILE A 90 8.65 27.28 -12.29
C ILE A 90 8.87 28.69 -12.85
N GLU A 91 9.70 28.87 -13.87
CA GLU A 91 9.98 30.15 -14.52
C GLU A 91 8.69 30.77 -15.09
N ARG A 92 7.86 29.98 -15.79
CA ARG A 92 6.56 30.45 -16.27
C ARG A 92 5.65 30.94 -15.13
N ARG A 93 5.60 30.20 -14.02
CA ARG A 93 4.80 30.61 -12.85
C ARG A 93 5.38 31.83 -12.16
N TRP A 94 6.70 31.94 -12.10
CA TRP A 94 7.40 33.09 -11.52
C TRP A 94 7.05 34.37 -12.28
N LYS A 95 7.13 34.34 -13.61
CA LYS A 95 6.69 35.46 -14.46
C LYS A 95 5.22 35.84 -14.18
N ALA A 96 4.32 34.85 -14.16
CA ALA A 96 2.91 35.10 -13.86
C ALA A 96 2.66 35.68 -12.44
N TYR A 97 3.47 35.30 -11.44
CA TYR A 97 3.41 35.86 -10.10
C TYR A 97 3.94 37.30 -10.05
N CYS A 98 5.03 37.58 -10.75
CA CYS A 98 5.57 38.93 -10.89
C CYS A 98 4.59 39.85 -11.62
N ASP A 99 3.94 39.36 -12.69
CA ASP A 99 2.85 40.08 -13.37
C ASP A 99 1.67 40.34 -12.41
N PHE A 100 1.27 39.35 -11.62
CA PHE A 100 0.20 39.47 -10.62
C PHE A 100 0.52 40.51 -9.52
N THR A 101 1.79 40.64 -9.15
CA THR A 101 2.25 41.59 -8.11
C THR A 101 2.72 42.93 -8.69
N ASN A 102 2.61 43.13 -10.01
CA ASN A 102 3.11 44.30 -10.74
C ASN A 102 4.62 44.57 -10.53
N ARG A 103 5.43 43.51 -10.48
CA ARG A 103 6.88 43.59 -10.30
C ARG A 103 7.62 43.04 -11.53
N ASN A 104 8.85 43.53 -11.77
CA ASN A 104 9.67 43.03 -12.87
C ASN A 104 10.26 41.64 -12.52
N PRO A 105 10.03 40.59 -13.34
CA PRO A 105 10.50 39.24 -13.04
C PRO A 105 12.02 39.11 -12.91
N ARG A 106 12.81 39.88 -13.67
CA ARG A 106 14.28 39.83 -13.62
C ARG A 106 14.82 40.49 -12.36
N ASP A 107 14.29 41.64 -11.99
CA ASP A 107 14.74 42.38 -10.81
C ASP A 107 14.38 41.63 -9.52
N CYS A 108 13.19 41.02 -9.47
CA CYS A 108 12.79 40.18 -8.34
C CYS A 108 13.61 38.89 -8.23
N LEU A 109 14.06 38.31 -9.35
CA LEU A 109 14.90 37.12 -9.35
C LEU A 109 16.36 37.46 -8.96
N HIS A 110 16.86 38.62 -9.36
CA HIS A 110 18.20 39.09 -8.99
C HIS A 110 18.30 39.42 -7.50
N ASN A 111 17.21 39.90 -6.91
CA ASN A 111 17.10 40.20 -5.48
C ASN A 111 16.19 39.18 -4.77
N LEU A 112 16.30 37.90 -5.15
CA LEU A 112 15.51 36.83 -4.59
C LEU A 112 15.94 36.58 -3.15
N ASP A 113 14.99 36.70 -2.23
CA ASP A 113 15.17 36.39 -0.81
C ASP A 113 14.13 35.33 -0.39
N TYR A 114 14.22 34.90 0.86
CA TYR A 114 13.27 33.96 1.46
C TYR A 114 11.83 34.38 1.26
N GLN A 115 11.55 35.68 1.42
CA GLN A 115 10.20 36.19 1.54
C GLN A 115 9.51 36.26 0.20
N LYS A 116 10.20 36.75 -0.83
CA LYS A 116 9.73 36.69 -2.22
C LYS A 116 9.51 35.24 -2.64
N THR A 117 10.40 34.33 -2.22
CA THR A 117 10.28 32.89 -2.46
C THR A 117 9.04 32.30 -1.78
N LYS A 118 8.82 32.61 -0.51
CA LYS A 118 7.66 32.19 0.29
C LYS A 118 6.35 32.76 -0.24
N GLY A 119 6.33 34.03 -0.64
CA GLY A 119 5.18 34.71 -1.26
C GLY A 119 4.78 34.04 -2.58
N PHE A 120 5.75 33.80 -3.44
CA PHE A 120 5.57 33.06 -4.70
C PHE A 120 5.01 31.65 -4.48
N PHE A 121 5.63 30.86 -3.60
CA PHE A 121 5.15 29.50 -3.33
C PHE A 121 3.77 29.50 -2.67
N THR A 122 3.48 30.47 -1.79
CA THR A 122 2.14 30.64 -1.20
C THR A 122 1.10 30.95 -2.27
N TRP A 123 1.41 31.87 -3.19
CA TRP A 123 0.54 32.20 -4.32
C TRP A 123 0.27 30.97 -5.20
N ILE A 124 1.30 30.19 -5.54
CA ILE A 124 1.14 28.91 -6.26
C ILE A 124 0.22 27.95 -5.49
N CYS A 125 0.39 27.83 -4.18
CA CYS A 125 -0.40 26.94 -3.35
C CYS A 125 -1.88 27.33 -3.34
N ILE A 126 -2.18 28.63 -3.30
CA ILE A 126 -3.55 29.17 -3.38
C ILE A 126 -4.15 28.86 -4.77
N GLN A 127 -3.42 29.10 -5.85
CA GLN A 127 -3.87 28.78 -7.22
C GLN A 127 -4.22 27.30 -7.37
N LYS A 128 -3.34 26.41 -6.89
CA LYS A 128 -3.61 24.96 -6.87
C LYS A 128 -4.84 24.61 -6.06
N THR A 129 -5.05 25.26 -4.91
CA THR A 129 -6.21 25.00 -4.05
C THR A 129 -7.51 25.43 -4.72
N GLY A 130 -7.54 26.60 -5.37
CA GLY A 130 -8.68 27.06 -6.16
C GLY A 130 -8.99 26.13 -7.35
N PHE A 131 -7.96 25.64 -8.03
CA PHE A 131 -8.11 24.65 -9.09
C PHE A 131 -8.66 23.30 -8.57
N LEU A 132 -8.14 22.82 -7.44
CA LEU A 132 -8.65 21.60 -6.80
C LEU A 132 -10.12 21.76 -6.40
N TYR A 133 -10.53 22.93 -5.91
CA TYR A 133 -11.92 23.24 -5.61
C TYR A 133 -12.80 23.19 -6.86
N LYS A 134 -12.38 23.83 -7.97
CA LYS A 134 -13.08 23.75 -9.27
C LYS A 134 -13.19 22.31 -9.76
N LEU A 135 -12.12 21.52 -9.67
CA LEU A 135 -12.16 20.09 -10.02
C LEU A 135 -13.10 19.30 -9.12
N THR A 136 -13.13 19.63 -7.83
CA THR A 136 -14.02 18.99 -6.85
C THR A 136 -15.47 19.21 -7.23
N GLN A 137 -15.85 20.44 -7.58
CA GLN A 137 -17.19 20.75 -8.08
C GLN A 137 -17.47 20.06 -9.43
N LYS A 138 -16.58 20.21 -10.40
CA LYS A 138 -16.73 19.65 -11.76
C LYS A 138 -16.93 18.14 -11.77
N HIS A 139 -16.26 17.44 -10.86
CA HIS A 139 -16.29 15.98 -10.78
C HIS A 139 -17.13 15.44 -9.62
N GLY A 140 -17.85 16.30 -8.89
CA GLY A 140 -18.64 15.90 -7.72
C GLY A 140 -17.81 15.16 -6.66
N LEU A 141 -16.54 15.53 -6.50
CA LEU A 141 -15.65 14.91 -5.52
C LEU A 141 -16.02 15.37 -4.11
N THR A 142 -15.72 14.54 -3.12
CA THR A 142 -15.96 14.89 -1.71
C THR A 142 -14.69 15.48 -1.11
N ALA A 143 -14.83 16.50 -0.26
CA ALA A 143 -13.75 16.99 0.59
C ALA A 143 -13.49 16.05 1.79
N GLN A 144 -14.29 14.98 1.92
CA GLN A 144 -14.09 14.00 2.98
C GLN A 144 -12.74 13.33 2.80
N ARG A 145 -11.98 13.32 3.89
CA ARG A 145 -10.70 12.66 3.90
C ARG A 145 -10.88 11.17 3.65
N ARG A 146 -10.10 10.62 2.72
CA ARG A 146 -10.01 9.18 2.52
C ARG A 146 -9.57 8.50 3.81
N GLU A 147 -10.26 7.42 4.16
CA GLU A 147 -9.92 6.61 5.32
C GLU A 147 -8.62 5.83 5.10
N ASN A 148 -7.70 5.98 6.04
CA ASN A 148 -6.40 5.31 6.06
C ASN A 148 -6.54 3.90 6.67
N ARG A 149 -7.19 2.99 5.93
CA ARG A 149 -7.43 1.64 6.41
C ARG A 149 -6.13 0.86 6.56
N CYS A 150 -5.92 0.27 7.73
CA CYS A 150 -4.75 -0.55 8.04
C CYS A 150 -4.98 -2.01 7.61
N MET A 151 -3.91 -2.65 7.15
CA MET A 151 -3.86 -4.08 6.90
C MET A 151 -3.04 -4.76 8.00
N THR A 152 -3.73 -5.45 8.91
CA THR A 152 -3.09 -6.22 9.98
C THR A 152 -2.28 -7.39 9.42
N ILE A 153 -1.45 -8.00 10.26
CA ILE A 153 -0.60 -9.14 9.87
C ILE A 153 -1.43 -10.35 9.40
N GLU A 154 -2.58 -10.62 10.01
CA GLU A 154 -3.47 -11.73 9.63
C GLU A 154 -4.07 -11.50 8.23
N ASN A 155 -4.34 -10.23 7.89
CA ASN A 155 -4.81 -9.86 6.56
C ASN A 155 -3.70 -9.91 5.52
N LEU A 156 -2.47 -9.51 5.90
CA LEU A 156 -1.30 -9.69 5.04
C LEU A 156 -1.04 -11.18 4.80
N GLU A 157 -1.15 -12.05 5.80
CA GLU A 157 -1.06 -13.51 5.66
C GLU A 157 -2.12 -14.03 4.67
N LYS A 158 -3.38 -13.61 4.83
CA LYS A 158 -4.45 -13.99 3.89
C LYS A 158 -4.13 -13.56 2.46
N GLN A 159 -3.62 -12.34 2.28
CA GLN A 159 -3.21 -11.84 0.98
C GLN A 159 -1.99 -12.58 0.42
N ALA A 160 -1.00 -12.90 1.26
CA ALA A 160 0.19 -13.66 0.89
C ALA A 160 -0.18 -15.05 0.38
N LYS A 161 -1.00 -15.79 1.13
CA LYS A 161 -1.55 -17.09 0.71
C LYS A 161 -2.24 -16.99 -0.64
N THR A 162 -3.13 -16.00 -0.79
CA THR A 162 -3.84 -15.75 -2.05
C THR A 162 -2.87 -15.45 -3.19
N THR A 163 -1.82 -14.67 -2.95
CA THR A 163 -0.80 -14.31 -3.95
C THR A 163 -0.11 -15.55 -4.51
N ILE A 164 0.23 -16.51 -3.65
CA ILE A 164 0.94 -17.72 -4.05
C ILE A 164 -0.02 -18.74 -4.68
N SER A 165 -1.21 -18.94 -4.12
CA SER A 165 -2.11 -20.04 -4.53
C SER A 165 -3.03 -19.72 -5.71
N THR A 166 -3.38 -18.44 -5.93
CA THR A 166 -4.42 -18.12 -6.91
C THR A 166 -3.99 -18.41 -8.36
N THR A 167 -4.86 -19.08 -9.10
CA THR A 167 -4.78 -19.26 -10.57
C THR A 167 -5.58 -18.19 -11.33
N LYS A 168 -6.47 -17.46 -10.62
CA LYS A 168 -7.34 -16.39 -11.17
C LYS A 168 -6.54 -15.15 -11.58
N LYS A 169 -5.33 -14.98 -11.05
CA LYS A 169 -4.31 -14.03 -11.51
C LYS A 169 -3.13 -14.79 -12.09
N ARG A 170 -2.79 -14.49 -13.34
CA ARG A 170 -1.52 -14.90 -13.96
C ARG A 170 -0.57 -13.72 -14.06
N PHE A 171 0.70 -13.93 -13.75
CA PHE A 171 1.80 -12.98 -13.97
C PHE A 171 2.40 -13.22 -15.36
N ARG A 172 3.52 -12.57 -15.71
CA ARG A 172 4.23 -12.89 -16.96
C ARG A 172 5.11 -14.12 -16.77
N ILE A 173 5.82 -14.15 -15.66
CA ILE A 173 6.68 -15.24 -15.20
C ILE A 173 6.47 -15.47 -13.70
N GLY A 174 6.83 -16.64 -13.20
CA GLY A 174 6.71 -17.00 -11.79
C GLY A 174 7.50 -16.06 -10.88
N GLU A 175 8.62 -15.52 -11.35
CA GLU A 175 9.42 -14.55 -10.60
C GLU A 175 8.63 -13.26 -10.28
N HIS A 176 7.75 -12.80 -11.17
CA HIS A 176 6.88 -11.66 -10.89
C HIS A 176 5.86 -11.97 -9.78
N ARG A 177 5.45 -13.23 -9.59
CA ARG A 177 4.62 -13.64 -8.45
C ARG A 177 5.43 -13.62 -7.16
N ILE A 178 6.69 -14.06 -7.21
CA ILE A 178 7.64 -13.94 -6.08
C ILE A 178 7.81 -12.47 -5.72
N TYR A 179 8.01 -11.58 -6.69
CA TYR A 179 8.07 -10.14 -6.47
C TYR A 179 6.81 -9.59 -5.82
N ALA A 180 5.62 -9.99 -6.30
CA ALA A 180 4.35 -9.53 -5.74
C ALA A 180 4.21 -9.88 -4.25
N LEU A 181 4.73 -11.02 -3.81
CA LEU A 181 4.76 -11.42 -2.41
C LEU A 181 5.89 -10.73 -1.63
N LEU A 182 7.12 -10.82 -2.13
CA LEU A 182 8.32 -10.23 -1.51
C LEU A 182 8.11 -8.74 -1.24
N PHE A 183 7.56 -8.00 -2.20
CA PHE A 183 7.33 -6.57 -2.06
C PHE A 183 6.38 -6.22 -0.91
N LEU A 184 5.31 -7.01 -0.69
CA LEU A 184 4.40 -6.82 0.45
C LEU A 184 5.09 -7.12 1.78
N LEU A 185 5.91 -8.19 1.82
CA LEU A 185 6.67 -8.58 3.00
C LEU A 185 7.84 -7.63 3.32
N LEU A 186 8.34 -6.86 2.35
CA LEU A 186 9.31 -5.80 2.60
C LEU A 186 8.65 -4.52 3.11
N ILE A 187 7.50 -4.10 2.55
CA ILE A 187 6.81 -2.88 2.98
C ILE A 187 6.33 -2.97 4.43
N ALA A 188 5.71 -4.10 4.80
CA ALA A 188 5.03 -4.24 6.08
C ALA A 188 5.93 -4.01 7.31
N PRO A 189 7.14 -4.59 7.42
CA PRO A 189 8.05 -4.32 8.53
C PRO A 189 8.90 -3.08 8.34
N SER A 190 9.24 -2.67 7.11
CA SER A 190 10.12 -1.52 6.90
C SER A 190 9.41 -0.18 7.04
N GLY A 191 8.10 -0.12 6.76
CA GLY A 191 7.37 1.15 6.63
C GLY A 191 7.90 2.04 5.49
N SER A 192 8.74 1.51 4.61
CA SER A 192 9.43 2.27 3.56
C SER A 192 8.49 2.74 2.46
N ARG A 193 8.92 3.72 1.66
CA ARG A 193 8.11 4.21 0.53
C ARG A 193 8.09 3.12 -0.55
N PRO A 194 6.95 2.81 -1.18
CA PRO A 194 6.92 1.78 -2.20
C PRO A 194 7.92 2.03 -3.34
N GLN A 195 8.08 3.28 -3.77
CA GLN A 195 9.01 3.63 -4.84
C GLN A 195 10.47 3.35 -4.46
N ALA A 196 10.86 3.59 -3.20
CA ALA A 196 12.21 3.30 -2.72
C ALA A 196 12.52 1.79 -2.76
N LEU A 197 11.54 0.94 -2.45
CA LEU A 197 11.71 -0.51 -2.54
C LEU A 197 11.77 -1.02 -3.98
N LEU A 198 11.06 -0.39 -4.92
CA LEU A 198 11.14 -0.76 -6.33
C LEU A 198 12.52 -0.51 -6.93
N LEU A 199 13.18 0.55 -6.46
CA LEU A 199 14.50 0.97 -6.92
C LEU A 199 15.65 0.16 -6.30
N LEU A 200 15.35 -0.78 -5.39
CA LEU A 200 16.34 -1.62 -4.75
C LEU A 200 17.12 -2.44 -5.77
N ARG A 201 18.44 -2.41 -5.68
CA ARG A 201 19.38 -3.15 -6.51
C ARG A 201 20.13 -4.21 -5.70
N TYR A 202 20.81 -5.13 -6.37
CA TYR A 202 21.65 -6.12 -5.68
C TYR A 202 22.82 -5.46 -4.93
N GLY A 203 23.36 -4.34 -5.43
CA GLY A 203 24.41 -3.58 -4.74
C GLY A 203 23.92 -2.91 -3.45
N ASP A 204 22.62 -2.73 -3.31
CA ASP A 204 22.00 -2.20 -2.09
C ASP A 204 21.79 -3.31 -1.02
N LEU A 205 22.11 -4.57 -1.33
CA LEU A 205 21.95 -5.72 -0.45
C LEU A 205 23.27 -6.08 0.22
N GLU A 206 23.26 -6.13 1.55
CA GLU A 206 24.34 -6.71 2.33
C GLU A 206 23.84 -7.98 3.01
N LEU A 207 24.51 -9.10 2.72
CA LEU A 207 24.22 -10.38 3.33
C LEU A 207 25.36 -10.76 4.27
N SER A 208 25.01 -11.24 5.45
CA SER A 208 25.95 -11.86 6.36
C SER A 208 25.33 -13.04 7.08
N LEU A 209 26.18 -13.97 7.46
CA LEU A 209 25.87 -14.98 8.46
C LEU A 209 26.33 -14.41 9.81
N ALA A 210 25.41 -14.22 10.76
CA ALA A 210 25.69 -13.60 12.04
C ALA A 210 25.57 -14.60 13.18
N ARG A 211 26.48 -14.49 14.14
CA ARG A 211 26.48 -15.25 15.38
C ARG A 211 25.30 -14.80 16.23
N ASP A 212 24.55 -15.76 16.75
CA ASP A 212 23.49 -15.44 17.69
C ASP A 212 24.14 -15.06 19.03
N PRO A 213 23.94 -13.83 19.54
CA PRO A 213 24.54 -13.39 20.80
C PRO A 213 24.08 -14.23 22.01
N GLU A 214 22.97 -14.95 21.89
CA GLU A 214 22.44 -15.84 22.93
C GLU A 214 22.97 -17.29 22.79
N GLY A 215 23.95 -17.53 21.91
CA GLY A 215 24.56 -18.85 21.71
C GLY A 215 23.73 -19.79 20.82
N GLY A 216 22.70 -19.27 20.15
CA GLY A 216 21.91 -19.99 19.16
C GLY A 216 22.65 -20.25 17.83
N PRO A 217 21.98 -20.93 16.87
CA PRO A 217 22.53 -21.14 15.54
C PRO A 217 22.75 -19.83 14.79
N HIS A 218 23.74 -19.83 13.89
CA HIS A 218 24.00 -18.67 13.02
C HIS A 218 22.76 -18.26 12.22
N ARG A 219 22.52 -16.96 12.14
CA ARG A 219 21.36 -16.37 11.44
C ARG A 219 21.80 -15.66 10.17
N ILE A 220 21.00 -15.78 9.12
CA ILE A 220 21.23 -15.01 7.90
C ILE A 220 20.62 -13.62 8.11
N LEU A 221 21.47 -12.60 8.05
CA LEU A 221 21.06 -11.21 8.05
C LEU A 221 21.06 -10.69 6.62
N ILE A 222 19.98 -10.00 6.26
CA ILE A 222 19.91 -9.24 5.02
C ILE A 222 19.61 -7.80 5.38
N ARG A 223 20.61 -6.95 5.14
CA ARG A 223 20.54 -5.50 5.31
C ARG A 223 20.34 -4.87 3.93
N PHE A 224 19.49 -3.85 3.89
CA PHE A 224 19.16 -3.15 2.66
C PHE A 224 19.41 -1.66 2.86
N LYS A 225 20.18 -1.06 1.96
CA LYS A 225 20.35 0.39 1.88
C LYS A 225 19.29 0.98 0.96
N LEU A 226 18.41 1.81 1.51
CA LEU A 226 17.38 2.49 0.73
C LEU A 226 17.87 3.88 0.32
N CYS A 227 18.80 3.92 -0.63
CA CYS A 227 19.45 5.15 -1.12
C CYS A 227 18.44 6.12 -1.78
N PHE A 228 17.38 5.59 -2.41
CA PHE A 228 16.36 6.39 -3.10
C PHE A 228 15.23 6.86 -2.19
N THR A 229 15.58 7.34 -1.01
CA THR A 229 14.64 7.88 -0.04
C THR A 229 14.75 9.40 0.06
N LYS A 230 14.01 10.04 1.00
CA LYS A 230 14.04 11.50 1.13
C LYS A 230 15.48 11.94 1.43
N THR A 231 16.16 12.48 0.43
CA THR A 231 17.61 12.79 0.46
C THR A 231 18.02 13.67 1.64
N PHE A 232 17.14 14.59 2.05
CA PHE A 232 17.38 15.46 3.20
C PHE A 232 17.35 14.75 4.58
N LEU A 233 16.87 13.51 4.66
CA LEU A 233 16.88 12.70 5.89
C LEU A 233 17.96 11.60 5.86
N GLY A 234 18.79 11.57 4.81
CA GLY A 234 19.81 10.56 4.62
C GLY A 234 19.25 9.19 4.25
N GLU A 235 20.17 8.26 4.00
CA GLU A 235 19.85 6.87 3.69
C GLU A 235 19.30 6.16 4.90
N LYS A 236 18.39 5.21 4.65
CA LYS A 236 17.82 4.36 5.69
C LYS A 236 18.26 2.93 5.47
N GLU A 237 18.90 2.37 6.48
CA GLU A 237 19.15 0.94 6.57
C GLU A 237 17.99 0.24 7.29
N VAL A 238 17.58 -0.90 6.74
CA VAL A 238 16.57 -1.76 7.35
C VAL A 238 17.10 -3.18 7.37
N LEU A 239 17.04 -3.82 8.53
CA LEU A 239 17.32 -5.23 8.72
C LEU A 239 16.01 -6.02 8.71
N LEU A 240 15.89 -7.05 7.87
CA LEU A 240 14.69 -7.88 7.81
C LEU A 240 15.04 -9.37 7.92
N LEU A 241 14.51 -10.01 8.97
CA LEU A 241 14.60 -11.45 9.14
C LEU A 241 13.52 -12.20 8.34
N SER A 242 12.37 -11.59 8.03
CA SER A 242 11.16 -12.30 7.55
C SER A 242 11.10 -12.73 6.07
N PRO A 243 11.54 -11.92 5.08
CA PRO A 243 11.44 -12.31 3.68
C PRO A 243 12.69 -13.05 3.14
N HIS A 244 13.59 -13.50 4.03
CA HIS A 244 14.89 -14.05 3.65
C HIS A 244 14.77 -15.19 2.65
N THR A 245 13.81 -16.10 2.79
CA THR A 245 13.62 -17.24 1.89
C THR A 245 13.31 -16.84 0.44
N LEU A 246 12.46 -15.82 0.25
CA LEU A 246 12.11 -15.35 -1.09
C LEU A 246 13.30 -14.66 -1.75
N LEU A 247 13.99 -13.80 -0.99
CA LEU A 247 15.13 -13.07 -1.51
C LEU A 247 16.35 -13.96 -1.74
N LEU A 248 16.65 -14.88 -0.83
CA LEU A 248 17.67 -15.92 -1.03
C LEU A 248 17.34 -16.77 -2.27
N GLY A 249 16.06 -17.12 -2.46
CA GLY A 249 15.59 -17.79 -3.68
C GLY A 249 15.94 -17.02 -4.96
N LEU A 250 15.76 -15.69 -4.95
CA LEU A 250 16.17 -14.83 -6.07
C LEU A 250 17.70 -14.77 -6.22
N ILE A 251 18.44 -14.55 -5.13
CA ILE A 251 19.91 -14.46 -5.12
C ILE A 251 20.55 -15.74 -5.66
N PHE A 252 20.11 -16.93 -5.21
CA PHE A 252 20.59 -18.21 -5.74
C PHE A 252 20.15 -18.42 -7.19
N ARG A 253 18.90 -18.07 -7.54
CA ARG A 253 18.39 -18.18 -8.92
C ARG A 253 19.23 -17.36 -9.90
N HIS A 254 19.69 -16.19 -9.49
CA HIS A 254 20.51 -15.29 -10.31
C HIS A 254 22.02 -15.55 -10.17
N LYS A 255 22.42 -16.51 -9.33
CA LYS A 255 23.83 -16.81 -9.02
C LYS A 255 24.58 -15.55 -8.59
N ALA A 256 23.95 -14.78 -7.70
CA ALA A 256 24.42 -13.44 -7.35
C ALA A 256 25.58 -13.44 -6.34
N PHE A 257 25.81 -14.53 -5.60
CA PHE A 257 26.98 -14.65 -4.71
C PHE A 257 28.29 -14.55 -5.50
N GLU A 258 29.26 -13.85 -4.92
CA GLU A 258 30.61 -13.75 -5.45
C GLU A 258 31.37 -15.08 -5.29
N ALA A 259 31.14 -15.79 -4.18
CA ALA A 259 31.66 -17.14 -3.96
C ALA A 259 31.07 -18.13 -4.99
N PRO A 260 31.88 -18.67 -5.92
CA PRO A 260 31.36 -19.45 -7.06
C PRO A 260 30.80 -20.82 -6.65
N THR A 261 31.22 -21.34 -5.49
CA THR A 261 30.76 -22.61 -4.93
C THR A 261 29.48 -22.48 -4.11
N LEU A 262 29.05 -21.27 -3.75
CA LEU A 262 27.81 -21.02 -3.01
C LEU A 262 26.60 -21.03 -3.95
N THR A 263 26.28 -22.22 -4.47
CA THR A 263 25.25 -22.41 -5.51
C THR A 263 23.92 -22.95 -4.99
N SER A 264 23.86 -23.36 -3.72
CA SER A 264 22.69 -24.02 -3.12
C SER A 264 22.48 -23.57 -1.68
N PRO A 265 21.23 -23.45 -1.19
CA PRO A 265 20.96 -23.04 0.19
C PRO A 265 21.52 -24.00 1.25
N GLU A 266 21.73 -25.28 0.91
CA GLU A 266 22.36 -26.27 1.80
C GLU A 266 23.81 -25.91 2.13
N HIS A 267 24.51 -25.18 1.25
CA HIS A 267 25.88 -24.75 1.52
C HIS A 267 25.95 -23.73 2.66
N LEU A 268 24.88 -22.93 2.88
CA LEU A 268 24.84 -21.93 3.95
C LEU A 268 24.94 -22.59 5.33
N SER A 269 24.34 -23.77 5.51
CA SER A 269 24.41 -24.51 6.77
C SER A 269 25.77 -25.17 7.03
N LYS A 270 26.69 -25.15 6.05
CA LYS A 270 28.06 -25.67 6.18
C LYS A 270 29.08 -24.58 6.47
N LEU A 271 28.65 -23.31 6.45
CA LEU A 271 29.51 -22.17 6.76
C LEU A 271 29.59 -22.00 8.28
N ASP A 272 30.75 -21.57 8.74
CA ASP A 272 30.98 -21.17 10.12
C ASP A 272 31.64 -19.79 10.14
N ILE A 273 31.49 -19.10 11.27
CA ILE A 273 32.05 -17.77 11.50
C ILE A 273 33.34 -17.97 12.30
N HIS A 274 34.41 -17.27 11.91
CA HIS A 274 35.68 -17.33 12.63
C HIS A 274 35.46 -17.04 14.14
N PRO A 275 36.18 -17.72 15.07
CA PRO A 275 35.94 -17.55 16.51
C PRO A 275 36.05 -16.11 17.02
N ASP A 276 36.92 -15.32 16.40
CA ASP A 276 37.15 -13.90 16.74
C ASP A 276 36.20 -12.92 16.02
N GLU A 277 35.24 -13.44 15.24
CA GLU A 277 34.29 -12.64 14.44
C GLU A 277 32.84 -12.90 14.86
N ASP A 278 32.03 -11.85 14.77
CA ASP A 278 30.58 -11.91 15.03
C ASP A 278 29.76 -12.17 13.76
N GLU A 279 30.30 -11.85 12.58
CA GLU A 279 29.63 -12.03 11.31
C GLU A 279 30.60 -12.51 10.20
N LEU A 280 30.13 -13.42 9.35
CA LEU A 280 30.75 -13.78 8.07
C LEU A 280 30.00 -13.09 6.93
N PRO A 281 30.60 -12.11 6.23
CA PRO A 281 30.01 -11.51 5.04
C PRO A 281 29.78 -12.54 3.92
N LEU A 282 28.64 -12.45 3.23
CA LEU A 282 28.28 -13.26 2.07
C LEU A 282 28.22 -12.36 0.83
N PRO A 283 29.37 -11.95 0.25
CA PRO A 283 29.42 -10.91 -0.77
C PRO A 283 28.66 -11.31 -2.03
N LEU A 284 27.99 -10.32 -2.63
CA LEU A 284 27.37 -10.42 -3.95
C LEU A 284 28.34 -9.90 -5.02
N LYS A 285 28.16 -10.36 -6.25
CA LYS A 285 28.98 -9.94 -7.39
C LYS A 285 28.82 -8.45 -7.67
N LYS A 286 29.93 -7.71 -7.68
CA LYS A 286 29.98 -6.28 -8.07
C LYS A 286 29.35 -5.99 -9.44
N CYS A 287 29.41 -6.94 -10.38
CA CYS A 287 28.77 -6.76 -11.69
C CYS A 287 27.24 -6.69 -11.63
N MET A 288 26.63 -7.00 -10.48
CA MET A 288 25.19 -6.94 -10.24
C MET A 288 24.76 -5.68 -9.49
N ASP A 289 25.69 -4.78 -9.11
CA ASP A 289 25.38 -3.61 -8.27
C ASP A 289 24.26 -2.73 -8.87
N GLU A 290 24.24 -2.58 -10.19
CA GLU A 290 23.24 -1.79 -10.91
C GLU A 290 21.98 -2.60 -11.31
N THR A 291 21.95 -3.90 -11.03
CA THR A 291 20.82 -4.77 -11.36
C THR A 291 19.72 -4.61 -10.33
N PHE A 292 18.52 -4.21 -10.76
CA PHE A 292 17.35 -4.13 -9.89
C PHE A 292 16.96 -5.50 -9.32
N VAL A 293 16.50 -5.54 -8.09
CA VAL A 293 15.90 -6.75 -7.47
C VAL A 293 14.54 -7.06 -8.12
N PHE A 294 13.76 -6.04 -8.47
CA PHE A 294 12.43 -6.15 -9.05
C PHE A 294 12.43 -5.87 -10.55
N GLN A 295 12.98 -6.77 -11.37
CA GLN A 295 13.14 -6.57 -12.81
C GLN A 295 11.81 -6.73 -13.59
N ASP A 296 11.60 -5.96 -14.65
CA ASP A 296 10.53 -6.24 -15.61
C ASP A 296 10.99 -7.28 -16.64
N THR A 297 10.08 -7.67 -17.53
CA THR A 297 10.29 -8.64 -18.59
C THR A 297 10.09 -8.03 -19.97
N ASP A 298 10.94 -8.43 -20.91
CA ASP A 298 10.75 -8.21 -22.32
C ASP A 298 10.10 -9.44 -22.97
N LYS A 299 9.20 -9.20 -23.94
CA LYS A 299 8.56 -10.27 -24.71
C LYS A 299 9.44 -10.67 -25.87
N THR A 300 9.83 -11.94 -25.93
CA THR A 300 10.60 -12.55 -27.02
C THR A 300 9.72 -13.43 -27.89
N ALA A 301 10.09 -13.60 -29.16
CA ALA A 301 9.34 -14.43 -30.11
C ALA A 301 9.41 -15.93 -29.78
N VAL A 302 10.50 -16.39 -29.16
CA VAL A 302 10.81 -17.83 -29.01
C VAL A 302 10.65 -18.33 -27.57
N LYS A 303 10.98 -17.52 -26.56
CA LYS A 303 11.04 -17.95 -25.15
C LYS A 303 9.95 -17.33 -24.27
N GLY A 304 8.94 -16.69 -24.87
CA GLY A 304 7.93 -15.95 -24.11
C GLY A 304 8.55 -14.73 -23.44
N PHE A 305 8.32 -14.56 -22.13
CA PHE A 305 8.84 -13.42 -21.38
C PHE A 305 10.20 -13.75 -20.73
N ILE A 306 11.19 -12.89 -20.93
CA ILE A 306 12.52 -12.99 -20.29
C ILE A 306 12.75 -11.73 -19.47
N LEU A 307 13.47 -11.84 -18.35
CA LEU A 307 13.88 -10.68 -17.55
C LEU A 307 14.68 -9.69 -18.39
N SER A 308 14.33 -8.42 -18.25
CA SER A 308 15.07 -7.31 -18.83
C SER A 308 16.30 -7.02 -17.98
N SER A 309 17.44 -6.80 -18.63
CA SER A 309 18.70 -6.49 -17.96
C SER A 309 18.62 -5.22 -17.11
N ASN A 310 17.95 -4.17 -17.61
CA ASN A 310 18.01 -2.82 -17.04
C ASN A 310 16.64 -2.18 -16.78
N LYS A 311 15.54 -2.94 -16.82
CA LYS A 311 14.20 -2.40 -16.54
C LYS A 311 13.68 -2.97 -15.24
N GLN A 312 13.20 -2.12 -14.36
CA GLN A 312 12.44 -2.52 -13.18
C GLN A 312 10.94 -2.60 -13.48
N ILE A 313 10.20 -3.36 -12.68
CA ILE A 313 8.73 -3.30 -12.71
C ILE A 313 8.26 -1.90 -12.32
N THR A 314 7.15 -1.47 -12.90
CA THR A 314 6.59 -0.14 -12.60
C THR A 314 5.75 -0.15 -11.33
N TYR A 315 5.63 1.01 -10.68
CA TYR A 315 4.68 1.20 -9.57
C TYR A 315 3.24 0.82 -9.98
N GLY A 316 2.84 1.15 -11.21
CA GLY A 316 1.54 0.79 -11.76
C GLY A 316 1.30 -0.72 -11.80
N MET A 317 2.32 -1.51 -12.15
CA MET A 317 2.23 -2.98 -12.17
C MET A 317 2.01 -3.55 -10.78
N ILE A 318 2.90 -3.24 -9.83
CA ILE A 318 2.79 -3.77 -8.46
C ILE A 318 1.51 -3.28 -7.77
N SER A 319 1.14 -2.01 -7.95
CA SER A 319 -0.12 -1.45 -7.44
C SER A 319 -1.34 -2.18 -7.99
N LYS A 320 -1.35 -2.50 -9.29
CA LYS A 320 -2.42 -3.29 -9.91
C LYS A 320 -2.45 -4.71 -9.34
N TRP A 321 -1.30 -5.38 -9.23
CA TRP A 321 -1.22 -6.73 -8.66
C TRP A 321 -1.75 -6.76 -7.23
N THR A 322 -1.32 -5.85 -6.36
CA THR A 322 -1.80 -5.75 -4.98
C THR A 322 -3.32 -5.56 -4.92
N LYS A 323 -3.89 -4.69 -5.77
CA LYS A 323 -5.35 -4.46 -5.83
C LYS A 323 -6.09 -5.71 -6.27
N ASP A 324 -5.64 -6.34 -7.35
CA ASP A 324 -6.29 -7.53 -7.93
C ASP A 324 -6.24 -8.70 -6.93
N ILE A 325 -5.09 -8.94 -6.28
CA ILE A 325 -4.95 -9.98 -5.25
C ILE A 325 -5.84 -9.66 -4.04
N GLY A 326 -5.93 -8.40 -3.60
CA GLY A 326 -6.84 -8.02 -2.53
C GLY A 326 -8.32 -8.30 -2.86
N VAL A 327 -8.71 -8.17 -4.14
CA VAL A 327 -10.04 -8.60 -4.61
C VAL A 327 -10.20 -10.12 -4.47
N PHE A 328 -9.22 -10.90 -4.89
CA PHE A 328 -9.26 -12.37 -4.81
C PHE A 328 -9.19 -12.90 -3.38
N ALA A 329 -8.50 -12.21 -2.48
CA ALA A 329 -8.50 -12.50 -1.05
C ALA A 329 -9.87 -12.20 -0.40
N GLY A 330 -10.80 -11.63 -1.16
CA GLY A 330 -12.15 -11.36 -0.74
C GLY A 330 -12.29 -10.07 0.05
N PHE A 331 -11.32 -9.16 0.05
CA PHE A 331 -11.45 -7.89 0.79
C PHE A 331 -12.49 -6.96 0.16
N MET A 332 -13.25 -6.27 1.01
CA MET A 332 -14.31 -5.33 0.57
C MET A 332 -13.68 -4.08 -0.01
N PHE A 333 -12.73 -3.55 0.74
CA PHE A 333 -12.02 -2.33 0.39
C PHE A 333 -10.86 -2.65 -0.55
N THR A 334 -10.53 -1.67 -1.38
CA THR A 334 -9.39 -1.79 -2.29
C THR A 334 -8.10 -1.69 -1.48
N VAL A 335 -7.32 -2.77 -1.47
CA VAL A 335 -5.97 -2.76 -0.91
C VAL A 335 -5.07 -1.90 -1.80
N ILE A 336 -4.29 -1.02 -1.17
CA ILE A 336 -3.23 -0.25 -1.82
C ILE A 336 -1.92 -0.46 -1.04
N LEU A 337 -0.78 -0.21 -1.65
CA LEU A 337 0.53 -0.42 -1.00
C LEU A 337 0.66 0.34 0.34
N TYR A 338 0.05 1.52 0.44
CA TYR A 338 0.02 2.30 1.66
C TYR A 338 -0.81 1.69 2.79
N THR A 339 -1.73 0.73 2.57
CA THR A 339 -2.48 0.11 3.67
C THR A 339 -1.56 -0.65 4.62
N LEU A 340 -0.47 -1.22 4.10
CA LEU A 340 0.58 -1.85 4.91
C LEU A 340 1.35 -0.80 5.68
N ARG A 341 1.78 0.27 5.01
CA ARG A 341 2.53 1.36 5.66
C ARG A 341 1.73 2.09 6.73
N TYR A 342 0.41 2.27 6.54
CA TYR A 342 -0.48 2.78 7.59
C TYR A 342 -0.48 1.83 8.77
N ASN A 343 -0.58 0.52 8.54
CA ASN A 343 -0.50 -0.46 9.62
C ASN A 343 0.84 -0.36 10.37
N SER A 344 1.98 -0.42 9.67
CA SER A 344 3.31 -0.30 10.29
C SER A 344 3.42 0.97 11.12
N ALA A 345 2.98 2.11 10.58
CA ALA A 345 3.05 3.39 11.27
C ALA A 345 2.27 3.38 12.59
N ASN A 346 1.07 2.78 12.61
CA ASN A 346 0.26 2.70 13.83
C ASN A 346 0.79 1.62 14.79
N GLU A 347 1.34 0.50 14.31
CA GLU A 347 1.98 -0.50 15.18
C GLU A 347 3.26 0.05 15.82
N PHE A 348 4.05 0.83 15.08
CA PHE A 348 5.23 1.51 15.62
C PHE A 348 4.84 2.53 16.69
N ASP A 349 3.78 3.32 16.46
CA ASP A 349 3.27 4.31 17.40
C ASP A 349 2.76 3.68 18.71
N ASN A 350 2.17 2.49 18.63
CA ASN A 350 1.66 1.77 19.80
C ASN A 350 2.70 0.89 20.50
N SER A 351 3.92 0.79 19.95
CA SER A 351 4.96 -0.06 20.52
C SER A 351 5.71 0.68 21.64
N PRO A 352 5.82 0.10 22.85
CA PRO A 352 6.59 0.71 23.94
C PRO A 352 8.10 0.79 23.63
N ASN A 353 8.57 -0.02 22.67
CA ASN A 353 9.98 -0.10 22.30
C ASN A 353 10.37 0.85 21.16
N ILE A 354 9.40 1.56 20.57
CA ILE A 354 9.66 2.47 19.45
C ILE A 354 9.32 3.89 19.88
N SER A 355 10.34 4.72 20.03
CA SER A 355 10.15 6.14 20.30
C SER A 355 9.55 6.87 19.09
N ASP A 356 8.97 8.04 19.35
CA ASP A 356 8.47 8.94 18.31
C ASP A 356 9.54 9.28 17.26
N GLY A 357 10.79 9.48 17.72
CA GLY A 357 11.95 9.71 16.86
C GLY A 357 12.28 8.51 15.99
N LEU A 358 12.30 7.30 16.56
CA LEU A 358 12.54 6.07 15.80
C LEU A 358 11.41 5.78 14.81
N ARG A 359 10.14 5.97 15.19
CA ARG A 359 8.99 5.89 14.26
C ARG A 359 9.17 6.87 13.10
N ASN A 360 9.59 8.10 13.39
CA ASN A 360 9.81 9.13 12.38
C ASN A 360 10.97 8.77 11.44
N LEU A 361 12.07 8.21 11.95
CA LEU A 361 13.16 7.66 11.14
C LEU A 361 12.68 6.50 10.26
N LEU A 362 11.96 5.53 10.83
CA LEU A 362 11.42 4.37 10.12
C LEU A 362 10.48 4.78 8.97
N LEU A 363 9.62 5.77 9.21
CA LEU A 363 8.70 6.28 8.19
C LEU A 363 9.32 7.38 7.33
N GLN A 364 10.54 7.85 7.62
CA GLN A 364 11.18 8.99 6.97
C GLN A 364 10.28 10.22 6.96
N HIS A 365 9.84 10.58 8.16
CA HIS A 365 9.11 11.79 8.47
C HIS A 365 10.05 12.73 9.22
N ALA A 366 10.10 14.00 8.82
CA ALA A 366 10.88 15.01 9.53
C ALA A 366 10.37 15.23 10.98
N ASN A 367 9.07 15.03 11.19
CA ASN A 367 8.42 15.14 12.49
C ASN A 367 7.09 14.38 12.52
N SER A 368 6.52 14.28 13.72
CA SER A 368 5.28 13.57 13.99
C SER A 368 4.03 14.21 13.34
N ASN A 369 4.11 15.43 12.78
CA ASN A 369 2.96 16.07 12.10
C ASN A 369 2.53 15.25 10.89
N THR A 370 3.50 14.75 10.12
CA THR A 370 3.19 13.92 8.93
C THR A 370 2.46 12.66 9.34
N PHE A 371 2.91 12.01 10.42
CA PHE A 371 2.24 10.85 10.98
C PHE A 371 0.80 11.17 11.42
N ARG A 372 0.62 12.16 12.31
CA ARG A 372 -0.71 12.57 12.81
C ARG A 372 -1.67 12.98 11.70
N LYS A 373 -1.16 13.66 10.68
CA LYS A 373 -1.95 14.16 9.55
C LYS A 373 -2.22 13.11 8.49
N HIS A 374 -1.38 12.10 8.24
CA HIS A 374 -1.53 11.22 7.07
C HIS A 374 -1.47 9.72 7.36
N TYR A 375 -1.07 9.30 8.55
CA TYR A 375 -0.85 7.87 8.88
C TYR A 375 -1.65 7.41 10.08
N LEU A 376 -1.83 8.26 11.10
CA LEU A 376 -2.61 7.94 12.28
C LEU A 376 -4.02 7.50 11.88
N GLY A 377 -4.40 6.30 12.33
CA GLY A 377 -5.70 5.70 12.09
C GLY A 377 -6.83 6.58 12.64
N ARG A 378 -7.93 6.69 11.88
CA ARG A 378 -9.14 7.39 12.35
C ARG A 378 -10.18 6.43 12.92
N VAL A 379 -10.05 5.15 12.62
CA VAL A 379 -10.79 4.09 13.29
C VAL A 379 -10.01 3.72 14.54
N VAL A 380 -10.56 4.07 15.70
CA VAL A 380 -9.92 3.85 17.00
C VAL A 380 -10.03 2.36 17.35
N SER A 381 -8.91 1.66 17.33
CA SER A 381 -8.83 0.22 17.65
C SER A 381 -8.56 -0.07 19.13
N VAL A 382 -8.98 0.83 20.01
CA VAL A 382 -8.77 0.79 21.47
C VAL A 382 -10.11 0.65 22.18
N ASP A 383 -10.17 -0.20 23.19
CA ASP A 383 -11.39 -0.42 23.97
C ASP A 383 -11.55 0.69 25.00
N THR A 384 -12.06 1.84 24.56
CA THR A 384 -12.16 3.03 25.39
C THR A 384 -13.03 2.81 26.62
N MET A 385 -14.04 1.94 26.55
CA MET A 385 -14.87 1.60 27.70
C MET A 385 -14.07 0.79 28.73
N ALA A 386 -13.32 -0.22 28.30
CA ALA A 386 -12.46 -0.98 29.20
C ALA A 386 -11.36 -0.11 29.82
N VAL A 387 -10.80 0.85 29.08
CA VAL A 387 -9.86 1.85 29.62
C VAL A 387 -10.50 2.67 30.74
N VAL A 388 -11.68 3.26 30.50
CA VAL A 388 -12.40 4.07 31.50
C VAL A 388 -12.74 3.22 32.74
N ARG A 389 -13.16 1.98 32.56
CA ARG A 389 -13.49 1.04 33.64
C ARG A 389 -12.26 0.41 34.30
N ARG A 390 -11.05 0.65 33.78
CA ARG A 390 -9.80 0.00 34.21
C ARG A 390 -9.90 -1.53 34.16
N THR A 391 -10.55 -2.07 33.14
CA THR A 391 -10.69 -3.51 32.90
C THR A 391 -9.83 -3.98 31.73
N LYS A 392 -9.68 -5.30 31.58
CA LYS A 392 -8.99 -5.91 30.44
C LYS A 392 -9.69 -5.52 29.13
N GLN A 393 -8.90 -5.00 28.18
CA GLN A 393 -9.38 -4.55 26.86
C GLN A 393 -9.59 -5.72 25.89
N GLN A 394 -10.58 -5.59 24.99
CA GLN A 394 -10.82 -6.54 23.89
C GLN A 394 -9.98 -6.24 22.63
N ASN A 395 -8.66 -6.13 22.80
CA ASN A 395 -7.74 -5.68 21.75
C ASN A 395 -7.82 -6.51 20.45
N ALA A 396 -7.91 -7.83 20.55
CA ALA A 396 -7.96 -8.71 19.39
C ALA A 396 -9.21 -8.45 18.52
N LEU A 397 -10.39 -8.34 19.17
CA LEU A 397 -11.65 -8.06 18.48
C LEU A 397 -11.62 -6.68 17.82
N LEU A 398 -11.15 -5.65 18.53
CA LEU A 398 -11.08 -4.29 17.96
C LEU A 398 -10.08 -4.19 16.82
N ARG A 399 -8.89 -4.81 16.94
CA ARG A 399 -7.93 -4.88 15.82
C ARG A 399 -8.56 -5.56 14.61
N GLN A 400 -9.24 -6.68 14.80
CA GLN A 400 -9.91 -7.38 13.70
C GLN A 400 -10.99 -6.50 13.06
N ALA A 401 -11.89 -5.92 13.87
CA ALA A 401 -13.00 -5.07 13.41
C ALA A 401 -12.54 -3.78 12.70
N CYS A 402 -11.40 -3.23 13.12
CA CYS A 402 -10.82 -2.02 12.53
C CYS A 402 -9.91 -2.30 11.33
N SER A 403 -9.56 -3.56 11.07
CA SER A 403 -8.69 -3.97 9.97
C SER A 403 -9.40 -3.95 8.61
N ILE A 404 -8.67 -3.85 7.50
CA ILE A 404 -9.27 -3.93 6.16
C ILE A 404 -10.04 -5.23 5.88
N GLY A 405 -9.74 -6.30 6.64
CA GLY A 405 -10.30 -7.62 6.42
C GLY A 405 -11.49 -8.02 7.29
N TYR A 406 -12.02 -7.15 8.16
CA TYR A 406 -13.21 -7.49 8.97
C TYR A 406 -14.41 -7.96 8.11
N SER A 407 -14.46 -7.51 6.87
CA SER A 407 -15.51 -7.83 5.88
C SER A 407 -15.00 -8.76 4.77
N ALA A 408 -13.87 -9.44 4.96
CA ALA A 408 -13.31 -10.32 3.95
C ALA A 408 -14.22 -11.55 3.73
N SER A 409 -14.62 -11.80 2.49
CA SER A 409 -15.48 -12.95 2.16
C SER A 409 -15.10 -13.53 0.79
N THR A 410 -14.94 -14.84 0.73
CA THR A 410 -14.71 -15.60 -0.51
C THR A 410 -15.94 -15.65 -1.40
N ARG A 411 -17.15 -15.48 -0.83
CA ARG A 411 -18.43 -15.38 -1.56
C ARG A 411 -18.60 -14.05 -2.30
N ARG A 412 -17.80 -13.03 -1.98
CA ARG A 412 -17.91 -11.71 -2.62
C ARG A 412 -17.51 -11.82 -4.09
N PRO A 413 -18.34 -11.31 -5.04
CA PRO A 413 -18.02 -11.34 -6.46
C PRO A 413 -16.65 -10.72 -6.78
N THR A 414 -15.84 -11.46 -7.52
CA THR A 414 -14.51 -11.03 -7.98
C THR A 414 -14.51 -10.56 -9.42
N HIS A 415 -15.57 -10.86 -10.19
CA HIS A 415 -15.79 -10.45 -11.58
C HIS A 415 -17.25 -10.03 -11.80
N LEU A 416 -17.51 -9.33 -12.91
CA LEU A 416 -18.88 -9.13 -13.40
C LEU A 416 -19.31 -10.36 -14.20
N THR A 417 -20.61 -10.66 -14.22
CA THR A 417 -21.17 -11.67 -15.15
C THR A 417 -21.06 -11.18 -16.60
N ALA A 418 -21.17 -12.09 -17.56
CA ALA A 418 -21.17 -11.74 -18.99
C ALA A 418 -22.28 -10.73 -19.32
N GLU A 419 -23.47 -10.94 -18.77
CA GLU A 419 -24.63 -10.05 -18.90
C GLU A 419 -24.36 -8.67 -18.30
N GLN A 420 -23.85 -8.61 -17.06
CA GLN A 420 -23.50 -7.34 -16.42
C GLN A 420 -22.41 -6.58 -17.21
N SER A 421 -21.45 -7.31 -17.77
CA SER A 421 -20.39 -6.73 -18.59
C SER A 421 -20.90 -6.22 -19.95
N ALA A 422 -21.90 -6.90 -20.53
CA ALA A 422 -22.55 -6.51 -21.78
C ALA A 422 -23.50 -5.32 -21.58
N ALA A 423 -24.19 -5.25 -20.45
CA ALA A 423 -25.10 -4.14 -20.11
C ALA A 423 -24.40 -2.77 -20.09
N VAL A 424 -23.08 -2.74 -19.84
CA VAL A 424 -22.28 -1.51 -19.94
C VAL A 424 -22.33 -0.89 -21.34
N ASP A 425 -22.49 -1.69 -22.39
CA ASP A 425 -22.58 -1.16 -23.75
C ASP A 425 -23.85 -0.31 -23.96
N GLY A 426 -24.86 -0.41 -23.10
CA GLY A 426 -26.06 0.43 -23.13
C GLY A 426 -25.85 1.86 -22.60
N ASP A 427 -24.66 2.22 -22.11
CA ASP A 427 -24.39 3.57 -21.59
C ASP A 427 -24.56 4.65 -22.68
N PRO A 428 -25.23 5.78 -22.38
CA PRO A 428 -25.50 6.83 -23.38
C PRO A 428 -24.25 7.40 -24.07
N GLU A 429 -23.16 7.57 -23.33
CA GLU A 429 -21.91 8.10 -23.90
C GLU A 429 -21.20 7.06 -24.76
N ILE A 430 -21.29 5.75 -24.42
CA ILE A 430 -20.85 4.68 -25.31
C ILE A 430 -21.67 4.69 -26.61
N GLN A 431 -22.99 4.79 -26.52
CA GLN A 431 -23.87 4.83 -27.71
C GLN A 431 -23.58 6.03 -28.60
N LYS A 432 -23.38 7.21 -28.01
CA LYS A 432 -22.98 8.43 -28.74
C LYS A 432 -21.66 8.27 -29.48
N LEU A 433 -20.64 7.73 -28.82
CA LEU A 433 -19.33 7.47 -29.45
C LEU A 433 -19.43 6.40 -30.55
N LEU A 434 -20.27 5.36 -30.37
CA LEU A 434 -20.53 4.35 -31.40
C LEU A 434 -21.17 4.99 -32.64
N HIS A 435 -22.17 5.85 -32.45
CA HIS A 435 -22.82 6.59 -33.53
C HIS A 435 -21.84 7.50 -34.27
N GLN A 436 -21.07 8.33 -33.53
CA GLN A 436 -20.04 9.20 -34.13
C GLN A 436 -19.01 8.41 -34.95
N ARG A 437 -18.58 7.24 -34.45
CA ARG A 437 -17.66 6.36 -35.18
C ARG A 437 -18.29 5.81 -36.46
N GLN A 438 -19.58 5.47 -36.43
CA GLN A 438 -20.30 4.95 -37.58
C GLN A 438 -20.50 6.02 -38.66
N GLU A 439 -20.90 7.23 -38.28
CA GLU A 439 -21.04 8.36 -39.20
C GLU A 439 -19.69 8.73 -39.85
N LEU A 440 -18.62 8.80 -39.06
CA LEU A 440 -17.29 9.03 -39.60
C LEU A 440 -16.85 7.94 -40.57
N ARG A 441 -17.21 6.67 -40.35
CA ARG A 441 -16.93 5.57 -41.29
C ARG A 441 -17.69 5.71 -42.61
N LYS A 442 -18.92 6.24 -42.59
CA LYS A 442 -19.71 6.49 -43.80
C LYS A 442 -19.13 7.63 -44.63
N VAL A 443 -18.65 8.69 -43.98
CA VAL A 443 -18.14 9.90 -44.64
C VAL A 443 -16.66 9.76 -45.05
N ALA A 444 -15.88 8.90 -44.39
CA ALA A 444 -14.45 8.74 -44.62
C ALA A 444 -14.13 7.90 -45.87
N LYS A 445 -14.07 8.54 -47.05
CA LYS A 445 -13.46 7.97 -48.27
C LYS A 445 -11.93 7.91 -48.19
N GLY A 446 -11.38 7.12 -47.26
CA GLY A 446 -9.93 6.83 -47.21
C GLY A 446 -9.01 7.95 -46.67
N SER A 447 -9.54 9.09 -46.24
CA SER A 447 -8.74 10.21 -45.70
C SER A 447 -7.93 9.83 -44.44
N PRO A 448 -6.62 10.15 -44.39
CA PRO A 448 -5.78 9.91 -43.20
C PRO A 448 -6.31 10.57 -41.92
N LYS A 449 -6.80 11.82 -42.00
CA LYS A 449 -7.37 12.55 -40.86
C LYS A 449 -8.63 11.88 -40.31
N ALA A 450 -9.44 11.26 -41.18
CA ALA A 450 -10.64 10.56 -40.75
C ALA A 450 -10.31 9.21 -40.09
N ARG A 451 -9.27 8.51 -40.57
CA ARG A 451 -8.75 7.29 -39.92
C ARG A 451 -8.27 7.57 -38.50
N GLU A 452 -7.50 8.64 -38.32
CA GLU A 452 -7.02 9.08 -37.00
C GLU A 452 -8.18 9.39 -36.05
N LYS A 453 -9.21 10.13 -36.50
CA LYS A 453 -10.41 10.39 -35.69
C LYS A 453 -11.15 9.11 -35.29
N ILE A 454 -11.29 8.16 -36.21
CA ILE A 454 -11.91 6.85 -35.92
C ILE A 454 -11.08 6.06 -34.89
N GLU A 455 -9.76 6.10 -35.00
CA GLU A 455 -8.86 5.47 -34.03
C GLU A 455 -9.00 6.10 -32.65
N ASN A 456 -9.02 7.44 -32.57
CA ASN A 456 -9.19 8.18 -31.33
C ASN A 456 -10.54 7.86 -30.66
N ILE A 457 -11.64 7.83 -31.42
CA ILE A 457 -12.95 7.43 -30.90
C ILE A 457 -12.94 5.97 -30.45
N THR A 458 -12.23 5.08 -31.16
CA THR A 458 -12.12 3.66 -30.76
C THR A 458 -11.34 3.51 -29.46
N LYS A 459 -10.25 4.26 -29.27
CA LYS A 459 -9.51 4.34 -28.00
C LYS A 459 -10.38 4.89 -26.88
N ALA A 460 -11.14 5.97 -27.14
CA ALA A 460 -12.07 6.55 -26.18
C ALA A 460 -13.15 5.54 -25.76
N LEU A 461 -13.80 4.86 -26.71
CA LEU A 461 -14.77 3.79 -26.45
C LEU A 461 -14.19 2.68 -25.57
N GLN A 462 -12.98 2.20 -25.90
CA GLN A 462 -12.34 1.15 -25.13
C GLN A 462 -12.03 1.61 -23.70
N SER A 463 -11.53 2.85 -23.54
CA SER A 463 -11.24 3.41 -22.22
C SER A 463 -12.50 3.60 -21.38
N LEU A 464 -13.58 4.09 -21.98
CA LEU A 464 -14.87 4.31 -21.31
C LEU A 464 -15.49 2.99 -20.87
N ARG A 465 -15.50 1.96 -21.74
CA ARG A 465 -15.95 0.60 -21.38
C ARG A 465 -15.19 0.03 -20.19
N VAL A 466 -13.87 0.17 -20.19
CA VAL A 466 -13.02 -0.32 -19.08
C VAL A 466 -13.34 0.44 -17.79
N LYS A 467 -13.51 1.77 -17.88
CA LYS A 467 -13.89 2.62 -16.74
C LYS A 467 -15.24 2.20 -16.15
N LEU A 468 -16.29 2.14 -16.99
CA LEU A 468 -17.64 1.80 -16.55
C LEU A 468 -17.75 0.38 -15.99
N ARG A 469 -17.07 -0.61 -16.59
CA ARG A 469 -17.00 -1.97 -16.03
C ARG A 469 -16.32 -1.99 -14.66
N ARG A 470 -15.26 -1.20 -14.48
CA ARG A 470 -14.57 -1.08 -13.18
C ARG A 470 -15.47 -0.44 -12.12
N GLU A 471 -16.16 0.63 -12.47
CA GLU A 471 -17.10 1.34 -11.57
C GLU A 471 -18.28 0.44 -11.20
N LEU A 472 -18.87 -0.25 -12.18
CA LEU A 472 -19.95 -1.21 -11.95
C LEU A 472 -19.51 -2.35 -11.02
N LYS A 473 -18.34 -2.95 -11.28
CA LYS A 473 -17.75 -3.97 -10.41
C LYS A 473 -17.58 -3.46 -8.98
N GLN A 474 -17.07 -2.25 -8.81
CA GLN A 474 -16.87 -1.66 -7.49
C GLN A 474 -18.21 -1.43 -6.78
N LYS A 475 -19.23 -0.90 -7.47
CA LYS A 475 -20.57 -0.68 -6.94
C LYS A 475 -21.21 -1.97 -6.46
N TYR A 476 -21.17 -3.04 -7.27
CA TYR A 476 -21.68 -4.35 -6.87
C TYR A 476 -20.97 -4.89 -5.64
N ARG A 477 -19.63 -4.83 -5.60
CA ARG A 477 -18.85 -5.35 -4.48
C ARG A 477 -19.09 -4.59 -3.18
N GLN A 478 -19.26 -3.27 -3.24
CA GLN A 478 -19.58 -2.44 -2.07
C GLN A 478 -20.99 -2.72 -1.54
N GLY A 479 -21.97 -2.89 -2.44
CA GLY A 479 -23.36 -3.20 -2.05
C GLY A 479 -23.59 -4.66 -1.65
N TRP A 480 -22.69 -5.58 -2.03
CA TRP A 480 -22.87 -7.02 -1.85
C TRP A 480 -23.02 -7.41 -0.37
N SER A 481 -22.17 -6.89 0.52
CA SER A 481 -22.17 -7.31 1.93
C SER A 481 -23.48 -7.04 2.64
N ARG A 482 -24.10 -5.88 2.40
CA ARG A 482 -25.40 -5.55 2.99
C ARG A 482 -26.50 -6.48 2.46
N LYS A 483 -26.51 -6.71 1.14
CA LYS A 483 -27.50 -7.60 0.50
C LYS A 483 -27.37 -9.04 1.01
N GLN A 484 -26.14 -9.57 1.03
CA GLN A 484 -25.89 -10.93 1.49
C GLN A 484 -26.22 -11.09 2.97
N ALA A 485 -25.92 -10.08 3.81
CA ALA A 485 -26.27 -10.13 5.22
C ALA A 485 -27.79 -10.30 5.44
N VAL A 486 -28.62 -9.57 4.68
CA VAL A 486 -30.09 -9.74 4.75
C VAL A 486 -30.49 -11.16 4.36
N VAL A 487 -29.99 -11.68 3.24
CA VAL A 487 -30.28 -13.05 2.79
C VAL A 487 -29.86 -14.09 3.84
N ASP A 488 -28.64 -13.94 4.38
CA ASP A 488 -28.10 -14.85 5.38
C ASP A 488 -28.91 -14.79 6.70
N ILE A 489 -29.40 -13.60 7.10
CA ILE A 489 -30.26 -13.44 8.29
C ILE A 489 -31.60 -14.14 8.08
N GLU A 490 -32.29 -13.86 6.97
CA GLU A 490 -33.59 -14.46 6.68
C GLU A 490 -33.50 -16.00 6.59
N ARG A 491 -32.45 -16.52 5.94
CA ARG A 491 -32.20 -17.97 5.88
C ARG A 491 -32.02 -18.58 7.26
N GLN A 492 -31.18 -17.96 8.09
CA GLN A 492 -30.92 -18.45 9.45
C GLN A 492 -32.19 -18.43 10.31
N LEU A 493 -32.99 -17.36 10.23
CA LEU A 493 -34.27 -17.27 10.95
C LEU A 493 -35.30 -18.29 10.44
N ALA A 494 -35.23 -18.67 9.16
CA ALA A 494 -36.02 -19.74 8.56
C ALA A 494 -35.47 -21.15 8.85
N GLY A 495 -34.41 -21.30 9.65
CA GLY A 495 -33.77 -22.58 9.93
C GLY A 495 -33.00 -23.20 8.75
N GLN A 496 -32.74 -22.40 7.70
CA GLN A 496 -31.98 -22.82 6.53
C GLN A 496 -30.48 -22.58 6.74
N THR A 497 -29.66 -23.41 6.12
CA THR A 497 -28.22 -23.19 6.05
C THR A 497 -27.86 -22.03 5.11
N PHE A 498 -26.63 -21.52 5.24
CA PHE A 498 -26.11 -20.53 4.32
C PHE A 498 -26.21 -21.02 2.88
N GLU A 499 -26.46 -20.09 1.97
CA GLU A 499 -26.37 -20.38 0.54
C GLU A 499 -24.96 -20.90 0.22
N GLU A 500 -24.90 -22.12 -0.30
CA GLU A 500 -23.68 -22.62 -0.91
C GLU A 500 -23.30 -21.63 -2.00
N SER A 501 -22.05 -21.16 -1.97
CA SER A 501 -21.54 -20.34 -3.06
C SER A 501 -21.86 -21.06 -4.37
N PRO A 502 -22.29 -20.39 -5.47
CA PRO A 502 -22.56 -21.05 -6.76
C PRO A 502 -21.33 -21.73 -7.40
N VAL A 503 -20.25 -21.88 -6.63
CA VAL A 503 -18.94 -22.44 -6.92
C VAL A 503 -18.65 -23.66 -6.02
N SER A 504 -19.47 -23.91 -5.00
CA SER A 504 -19.32 -24.95 -3.98
C SER A 504 -20.15 -26.19 -4.28
N LEU A 505 -20.10 -26.71 -5.50
CA LEU A 505 -20.47 -28.10 -5.79
C LEU A 505 -19.40 -28.69 -6.71
N SER A 506 -18.50 -29.48 -6.11
CA SER A 506 -17.59 -30.48 -6.73
C SER A 506 -16.68 -30.08 -7.90
N HIS A 507 -16.81 -28.91 -8.51
CA HIS A 507 -16.06 -28.49 -9.69
C HIS A 507 -14.85 -27.59 -9.40
N GLU A 508 -14.82 -26.72 -8.39
CA GLU A 508 -13.59 -25.95 -8.09
C GLU A 508 -12.55 -26.76 -7.31
N SER A 509 -12.93 -27.71 -6.46
CA SER A 509 -11.96 -28.61 -5.79
C SER A 509 -11.28 -29.57 -6.77
N SER A 510 -11.98 -29.94 -7.86
CA SER A 510 -11.43 -30.77 -8.93
C SER A 510 -10.70 -29.93 -9.99
N TYR A 511 -11.27 -28.82 -10.47
CA TYR A 511 -10.62 -27.97 -11.49
C TYR A 511 -9.46 -27.09 -10.96
N SER A 512 -9.53 -26.57 -9.73
CA SER A 512 -8.44 -25.68 -9.22
C SER A 512 -7.17 -26.46 -8.89
N ALA A 513 -7.29 -27.71 -8.43
CA ALA A 513 -6.17 -28.62 -8.25
C ALA A 513 -5.59 -29.11 -9.60
N GLN A 514 -6.41 -29.17 -10.66
CA GLN A 514 -6.01 -29.56 -12.02
C GLN A 514 -5.34 -28.42 -12.82
N GLU A 515 -5.55 -27.14 -12.49
CA GLU A 515 -4.95 -25.97 -13.19
C GLU A 515 -3.73 -25.32 -12.51
N GLN A 516 -3.44 -25.68 -11.26
CA GLN A 516 -2.28 -25.12 -10.55
C GLN A 516 -1.01 -25.81 -11.06
N HIS A 517 -0.09 -25.01 -11.61
CA HIS A 517 1.19 -25.54 -12.11
C HIS A 517 1.90 -26.32 -10.99
N PRO A 518 2.47 -27.52 -11.22
CA PRO A 518 3.08 -28.33 -10.16
C PRO A 518 4.12 -27.55 -9.34
N ALA A 519 4.94 -26.73 -10.00
CA ALA A 519 5.90 -25.86 -9.31
C ALA A 519 5.23 -24.77 -8.43
N GLN A 520 4.04 -24.28 -8.77
CA GLN A 520 3.27 -23.35 -7.93
C GLN A 520 2.72 -24.05 -6.70
N LYS A 521 2.26 -25.31 -6.84
CA LYS A 521 1.82 -26.13 -5.71
C LYS A 521 2.99 -26.41 -4.76
N ARG A 522 4.14 -26.84 -5.29
CA ARG A 522 5.38 -27.02 -4.52
C ARG A 522 5.80 -25.72 -3.81
N LEU A 523 5.73 -24.58 -4.49
CA LEU A 523 6.03 -23.28 -3.90
C LEU A 523 5.11 -22.97 -2.72
N PHE A 524 3.80 -23.19 -2.87
CA PHE A 524 2.83 -23.00 -1.81
C PHE A 524 3.15 -23.89 -0.61
N GLU A 525 3.26 -25.21 -0.83
CA GLU A 525 3.56 -26.18 0.23
C GLU A 525 4.86 -25.88 0.97
N ALA A 526 5.93 -25.53 0.24
CA ALA A 526 7.22 -25.23 0.84
C ALA A 526 7.21 -23.92 1.66
N LEU A 527 6.53 -22.88 1.19
CA LEU A 527 6.42 -21.60 1.91
C LEU A 527 5.44 -21.66 3.10
N THR A 528 4.47 -22.57 3.07
CA THR A 528 3.50 -22.76 4.17
C THR A 528 3.82 -23.95 5.05
N ALA A 529 4.99 -24.57 4.89
CA ALA A 529 5.41 -25.69 5.71
C ALA A 529 5.43 -25.28 7.19
N PRO A 530 4.89 -26.12 8.10
CA PRO A 530 4.90 -25.85 9.52
C PRO A 530 6.33 -25.72 10.03
N VAL A 531 6.51 -24.99 11.13
CA VAL A 531 7.79 -24.87 11.81
C VAL A 531 8.19 -26.26 12.31
N ALA A 532 9.44 -26.64 12.08
CA ALA A 532 10.04 -27.85 12.56
C ALA A 532 10.50 -27.68 14.01
N ASP A 533 10.39 -28.75 14.78
CA ASP A 533 10.79 -28.79 16.19
C ASP A 533 12.31 -28.97 16.38
N THR A 534 13.07 -29.07 15.29
CA THR A 534 14.53 -29.27 15.31
C THR A 534 15.24 -28.27 14.41
N LEU A 535 16.48 -27.93 14.78
CA LEU A 535 17.32 -27.03 13.99
C LEU A 535 17.54 -27.54 12.56
N GLU A 536 17.88 -28.83 12.44
CA GLU A 536 18.07 -29.47 11.13
C GLU A 536 16.78 -29.46 10.31
N GLY A 537 15.62 -29.68 10.95
CA GLY A 537 14.32 -29.55 10.31
C GLY A 537 14.04 -28.13 9.81
N GLU A 538 14.41 -27.09 10.57
CA GLU A 538 14.27 -25.70 10.11
C GLU A 538 15.21 -25.37 8.95
N TYR A 539 16.44 -25.89 8.95
CA TYR A 539 17.34 -25.77 7.80
C TYR A 539 16.76 -26.43 6.55
N GLN A 540 16.23 -27.65 6.67
CA GLN A 540 15.59 -28.35 5.56
C GLN A 540 14.35 -27.61 5.05
N ARG A 541 13.52 -27.10 5.96
CA ARG A 541 12.34 -26.27 5.63
C ARG A 541 12.74 -25.03 4.85
N ARG A 542 13.72 -24.25 5.35
CA ARG A 542 14.26 -23.07 4.68
C ARG A 542 14.82 -23.42 3.31
N ASN A 543 15.68 -24.42 3.22
CA ASN A 543 16.34 -24.83 1.98
C ASN A 543 15.33 -25.28 0.94
N ASN A 544 14.34 -26.11 1.32
CA ASN A 544 13.27 -26.53 0.43
C ASN A 544 12.46 -25.35 -0.09
N ALA A 545 12.17 -24.36 0.76
CA ALA A 545 11.45 -23.17 0.35
C ALA A 545 12.27 -22.27 -0.59
N VAL A 546 13.58 -22.08 -0.35
CA VAL A 546 14.50 -21.40 -1.28
C VAL A 546 14.55 -22.12 -2.62
N LEU A 547 14.71 -23.44 -2.63
CA LEU A 547 14.71 -24.26 -3.85
C LEU A 547 13.38 -24.18 -4.60
N ALA A 548 12.24 -24.15 -3.90
CA ALA A 548 10.92 -24.00 -4.51
C ALA A 548 10.75 -22.63 -5.18
N VAL A 549 11.26 -21.56 -4.56
CA VAL A 549 11.32 -20.21 -5.17
C VAL A 549 12.17 -20.25 -6.45
N MET A 550 13.40 -20.79 -6.36
CA MET A 550 14.31 -20.90 -7.51
C MET A 550 13.66 -21.64 -8.69
N ALA A 551 13.00 -22.77 -8.40
CA ALA A 551 12.34 -23.60 -9.40
C ALA A 551 11.11 -22.93 -10.01
N TYR A 552 10.42 -22.06 -9.26
CA TYR A 552 9.22 -21.38 -9.74
C TYR A 552 9.53 -20.13 -10.58
N CYS A 553 10.61 -19.40 -10.28
CA CYS A 553 10.98 -18.17 -10.99
C CYS A 553 10.91 -18.26 -12.54
N PRO A 554 11.47 -19.30 -13.21
CA PRO A 554 11.47 -19.38 -14.67
C PRO A 554 10.12 -19.82 -15.28
N VAL A 555 9.12 -20.20 -14.48
CA VAL A 555 7.83 -20.68 -14.99
C VAL A 555 7.12 -19.56 -15.77
N GLN A 556 6.73 -19.84 -17.02
CA GLN A 556 5.94 -18.89 -17.81
C GLN A 556 4.48 -18.98 -17.37
N GLU A 557 3.94 -17.87 -16.86
CA GLU A 557 2.53 -17.78 -16.53
C GLU A 557 1.79 -17.26 -17.75
N SER A 558 1.38 -18.14 -18.65
CA SER A 558 0.64 -17.74 -19.86
C SER A 558 -0.59 -16.90 -19.50
N PRO A 559 -0.92 -15.85 -20.28
CA PRO A 559 -2.15 -15.10 -20.09
C PRO A 559 -3.35 -16.03 -20.16
N LEU A 560 -4.34 -15.83 -19.29
CA LEU A 560 -5.60 -16.57 -19.35
C LEU A 560 -6.18 -16.45 -20.78
N PRO A 561 -6.65 -17.55 -21.39
CA PRO A 561 -7.28 -17.51 -22.70
C PRO A 561 -8.37 -16.43 -22.70
N ARG A 562 -8.37 -15.56 -23.71
CA ARG A 562 -9.53 -14.70 -23.96
C ARG A 562 -10.69 -15.64 -24.31
N THR A 563 -11.61 -15.84 -23.38
CA THR A 563 -12.87 -16.56 -23.65
C THR A 563 -13.58 -15.85 -24.80
N ARG A 564 -13.43 -16.40 -26.00
CA ARG A 564 -14.35 -16.18 -27.09
C ARG A 564 -15.52 -17.11 -26.75
N ASN A 565 -16.65 -16.53 -26.37
CA ASN A 565 -17.87 -17.25 -25.98
C ASN A 565 -18.10 -18.45 -26.90
N GLN A 566 -17.92 -19.67 -26.39
CA GLN A 566 -18.44 -20.88 -27.01
C GLN A 566 -19.53 -21.41 -26.09
N ALA A 567 -20.76 -21.19 -26.52
CA ALA A 567 -21.91 -21.88 -26.01
C ALA A 567 -21.82 -23.34 -26.48
N MET A 568 -21.58 -24.26 -25.55
CA MET A 568 -22.06 -25.64 -25.66
C MET A 568 -22.46 -26.12 -24.27
N ALA A 569 -23.76 -26.08 -24.04
CA ALA A 569 -24.43 -26.70 -22.92
C ALA A 569 -24.62 -28.20 -23.18
N ASN A 570 -24.59 -28.95 -22.08
CA ASN A 570 -25.36 -30.17 -21.82
C ASN A 570 -25.13 -31.38 -22.74
N LYS A 571 -24.29 -32.30 -22.26
CA LYS A 571 -24.63 -33.72 -22.21
C LYS A 571 -23.83 -34.40 -21.09
N ASP A 572 -24.47 -35.36 -20.44
CA ASP A 572 -23.92 -36.31 -19.48
C ASP A 572 -23.93 -35.88 -18.00
N MET A 573 -25.16 -35.65 -17.50
CA MET A 573 -25.53 -35.97 -16.13
C MET A 573 -26.25 -37.33 -16.13
N SER A 574 -25.50 -38.43 -16.05
CA SER A 574 -26.00 -39.69 -15.48
C SER A 574 -24.86 -40.69 -15.28
N ALA A 575 -24.28 -40.73 -14.08
CA ALA A 575 -23.95 -41.96 -13.38
C ALA A 575 -23.19 -41.67 -12.07
N LEU A 576 -23.64 -42.37 -11.02
CA LEU A 576 -22.92 -42.78 -9.81
C LEU A 576 -22.93 -41.83 -8.59
N MET A 577 -23.96 -42.10 -7.79
CA MET A 577 -24.02 -41.95 -6.34
C MET A 577 -23.04 -42.89 -5.60
N LEU A 578 -22.77 -42.50 -4.34
CA LEU A 578 -22.25 -43.26 -3.18
C LEU A 578 -20.72 -43.35 -3.01
N ASN A 579 -20.19 -42.57 -2.04
CA ASN A 579 -19.85 -43.09 -0.71
C ASN A 579 -19.42 -41.95 0.24
N THR A 580 -20.02 -41.95 1.43
CA THR A 580 -19.74 -41.06 2.55
C THR A 580 -18.83 -41.78 3.53
N ALA A 581 -17.69 -41.19 3.89
CA ALA A 581 -16.97 -41.51 5.12
C ALA A 581 -16.29 -40.22 5.62
N GLY A 582 -16.58 -39.89 6.88
CA GLY A 582 -16.25 -38.61 7.49
C GLY A 582 -14.77 -38.38 7.71
N ASN A 583 -14.42 -37.11 7.83
CA ASN A 583 -13.25 -36.67 8.58
C ASN A 583 -13.59 -35.36 9.28
N GLU A 584 -13.34 -35.35 10.58
CA GLU A 584 -13.50 -34.20 11.47
C GLU A 584 -12.58 -33.03 11.07
N PRO A 585 -13.01 -31.78 11.31
CA PRO A 585 -12.20 -30.60 11.03
C PRO A 585 -11.06 -30.47 12.04
N GLN A 586 -9.81 -30.56 11.56
CA GLN A 586 -8.62 -30.22 12.34
C GLN A 586 -8.51 -28.69 12.54
N PRO A 587 -8.08 -28.24 13.73
CA PRO A 587 -8.09 -26.83 14.10
C PRO A 587 -7.04 -26.01 13.35
N MET A 588 -7.49 -24.86 12.87
CA MET A 588 -6.78 -23.87 12.07
C MET A 588 -5.86 -23.03 12.97
N ASN A 589 -4.56 -23.34 13.11
CA ASN A 589 -3.64 -22.43 13.81
C ASN A 589 -2.14 -22.43 13.42
N ASP A 590 -1.68 -23.20 12.43
CA ASP A 590 -0.22 -23.39 12.25
C ASP A 590 0.49 -22.42 11.29
N ILE A 591 -0.25 -21.61 10.51
CA ILE A 591 0.39 -20.78 9.45
C ILE A 591 0.72 -19.36 9.93
N GLY A 592 -0.08 -18.80 10.85
CA GLY A 592 0.28 -17.57 11.54
C GLY A 592 1.58 -17.75 12.33
N THR A 593 1.82 -18.96 12.84
CA THR A 593 3.06 -19.39 13.48
C THR A 593 4.21 -19.50 12.47
N ALA A 594 3.99 -19.97 11.24
CA ALA A 594 5.05 -20.05 10.22
C ALA A 594 5.49 -18.68 9.65
N ILE A 595 4.60 -17.68 9.65
CA ILE A 595 4.93 -16.29 9.29
C ILE A 595 5.50 -15.53 10.50
N ALA A 596 5.04 -15.84 11.72
CA ALA A 596 5.54 -15.26 12.96
C ALA A 596 6.82 -15.91 13.52
N SER A 597 7.13 -17.16 13.19
CA SER A 597 8.38 -17.85 13.60
C SER A 597 9.60 -17.33 12.86
N VAL A 598 9.38 -16.47 11.86
CA VAL A 598 10.45 -15.65 11.30
C VAL A 598 10.76 -14.41 12.16
N PHE A 599 10.08 -14.26 13.30
CA PHE A 599 10.26 -13.18 14.27
C PHE A 599 10.40 -13.63 15.74
N VAL A 600 10.31 -14.93 16.06
CA VAL A 600 10.42 -15.41 17.46
C VAL A 600 11.04 -16.81 17.49
N THR A 601 11.98 -17.03 18.41
CA THR A 601 12.81 -18.22 18.58
C THR A 601 12.21 -19.33 19.45
N ASN A 602 11.05 -19.14 20.09
CA ASN A 602 10.44 -20.17 20.94
C ASN A 602 8.91 -20.16 20.98
N ARG A 603 8.33 -21.35 21.17
CA ARG A 603 6.87 -21.60 21.21
C ARG A 603 6.21 -21.11 22.50
N ASP A 604 7.00 -20.82 23.53
CA ASP A 604 6.54 -20.36 24.86
C ASP A 604 6.37 -18.83 24.99
N GLU A 605 6.68 -18.06 23.93
CA GLU A 605 6.53 -16.60 23.92
C GLU A 605 5.20 -16.13 23.29
N ARG A 606 4.07 -16.73 23.70
CA ARG A 606 2.76 -16.06 23.61
C ARG A 606 2.14 -15.86 24.99
N SER A 607 2.16 -14.59 25.39
CA SER A 607 1.47 -13.89 26.49
C SER A 607 0.41 -14.66 27.27
N PRO A 608 0.40 -14.45 28.60
CA PRO A 608 -0.69 -13.65 29.15
C PRO A 608 -0.15 -12.41 29.89
N VAL A 609 -0.73 -11.25 29.56
CA VAL A 609 -1.23 -10.24 30.52
C VAL A 609 -0.62 -10.32 31.93
N ASP A 610 0.40 -9.50 32.20
CA ASP A 610 0.66 -8.74 33.45
C ASP A 610 2.16 -8.44 33.66
N ASN A 611 2.73 -7.51 32.88
CA ASN A 611 4.08 -6.98 33.17
C ASN A 611 4.06 -5.79 34.15
N GLY A 612 2.94 -5.55 34.84
CA GLY A 612 2.85 -4.52 35.88
C GLY A 612 3.63 -4.86 37.16
N LEU A 613 3.72 -6.14 37.51
CA LEU A 613 4.35 -6.59 38.78
C LEU A 613 5.88 -6.68 38.67
N GLU A 614 6.41 -7.12 37.53
CA GLU A 614 7.85 -7.34 37.37
C GLU A 614 8.62 -6.03 37.15
N ILE A 615 7.99 -5.05 36.49
CA ILE A 615 8.53 -3.68 36.43
C ILE A 615 8.48 -3.02 37.83
N GLN A 616 7.46 -3.27 38.64
CA GLN A 616 7.42 -2.76 40.03
C GLN A 616 8.46 -3.43 40.94
N LYS A 617 8.76 -4.72 40.75
CA LYS A 617 9.85 -5.40 41.47
C LYS A 617 11.23 -4.87 41.06
N ILE A 618 11.46 -4.66 39.76
CA ILE A 618 12.72 -4.10 39.24
C ILE A 618 12.90 -2.65 39.69
N LEU A 619 11.82 -1.85 39.69
CA LEU A 619 11.86 -0.47 40.20
C LEU A 619 12.11 -0.42 41.72
N ARG A 620 11.48 -1.31 42.52
CA ARG A 620 11.78 -1.42 43.97
C ARG A 620 13.20 -1.90 44.26
N GLN A 621 13.73 -2.86 43.50
CA GLN A 621 15.13 -3.28 43.64
C GLN A 621 16.10 -2.14 43.30
N ARG A 622 15.77 -1.34 42.28
CA ARG A 622 16.59 -0.19 41.88
C ARG A 622 16.52 0.97 42.87
N GLU A 623 15.37 1.17 43.54
CA GLU A 623 15.19 2.14 44.62
C GLU A 623 15.96 1.71 45.89
N ASN A 624 15.92 0.43 46.24
CA ASN A 624 16.69 -0.14 47.36
C ASN A 624 18.20 -0.06 47.12
N LEU A 625 18.68 -0.40 45.91
CA LEU A 625 20.10 -0.26 45.54
C LEU A 625 20.55 1.21 45.56
N ARG A 626 19.69 2.16 45.17
CA ARG A 626 19.99 3.60 45.29
C ARG A 626 20.03 4.08 46.74
N GLN A 627 19.20 3.52 47.63
CA GLN A 627 19.22 3.83 49.06
C GLN A 627 20.45 3.24 49.75
N ASP A 628 20.88 2.03 49.38
CA ASP A 628 22.08 1.40 49.94
C ASP A 628 23.37 2.10 49.50
N VAL A 629 23.46 2.52 48.23
CA VAL A 629 24.60 3.35 47.74
C VAL A 629 24.62 4.73 48.42
N LYS A 630 23.45 5.33 48.72
CA LYS A 630 23.40 6.57 49.50
C LYS A 630 23.76 6.38 50.97
N ARG A 631 23.48 5.23 51.58
CA ARG A 631 23.87 4.92 52.96
C ARG A 631 25.37 4.62 53.07
N GLN A 632 25.98 4.00 52.06
CA GLN A 632 27.43 3.78 51.99
C GLN A 632 28.23 5.04 51.67
N ALA A 633 27.60 6.09 51.13
CA ALA A 633 28.27 7.37 50.87
C ALA A 633 28.18 8.38 52.04
N ILE A 634 27.47 8.03 53.12
CA ILE A 634 27.28 8.87 54.32
C ILE A 634 27.86 8.20 55.58
N SER A 635 28.32 6.95 55.47
CA SER A 635 29.27 6.32 56.40
C SER A 635 30.69 6.51 55.90
#